data_AF-A0A7G2DWJ0-F1
#
_entry.id   AF-A0A7G2DWJ0-F1
#
_cell.length_a   1.000
_cell.length_b   1.000
_cell.length_c   1.000
_cell.angle_alpha   90.00
_cell.angle_beta   90.00
_cell.angle_gamma   90.00
#
_symmetry.space_group_name_H-M   'P 1'
#
loop_
_entity.id
_entity.type
_entity.pdbx_description
1 polymer ?
#
loop_
_entity_poly.entity_id
_entity_poly.type
_entity_poly.pdbx_seq_one_letter_code
_entity_poly.pdbx_strand_id
1 'polypeptide(L)'
;MYVTRRLSEYRKNPSELKKPPPEGPNSGVLVIQDEESLTTCCFGLCNEIFLRGLPFPQNAALTVRRDDGGQNNTVHRDPVVFIPVLGQPLSSNRYYTYERCGYYSRESSTSTEKEVERVTCCFCIRFNHVHMYKKPQPDPYDIHQQVVITTTSSPSRCYYFAKPVAPNALLPAFLMRQGWTIENSTSTPQDFGLIDDAKGLNLELRSKLPGLDISVVVGKWYVPFIFVKERDIIDQVKISMYYNMTLHQRWEEVFFYENVHNEDCVEVVVDVDLELQVINVEGQKVSIETTNVDAKGIVWFQVKDKKIGLRSVVVERMESEEESFGWKKVDGNRVTVKRLDRFEGGSSHWKSYKCYVLVERFELKRMDESLVLTYEFRHADKIKFFSKSKTRFSETMYITRSFSEYRRNPAELTQPPPEGPNSGILVIQDQHSRTRATSCFGSWLVVDSSLSGLPLPQNLKLAVTFNIGGDDSTRDPVVFIPVLDKPLSSNCYYAIKRHGKHSGEASGSAKEDDIVSCCFCSSFVPEAKPKQLDPFDMYQQFKIHQKEPSSRCYYATSVAPDGVPPWFLRKKEWTVEYSRFQDFELRDDAKGLITELRTELPLLGMSTVVGKWYVPFIFVKEREVKDQIKNSMYYSMTLEQRWKELFSDENDKSENRDVVVDVEVETEVVKLEGQMIERGLEANGFVWFGVGDKKIGLGSVVVERMKWEEERFGWTGKGDNERSMTRALS
;
A
#
# COMPACT_ATOMS: atom_id res chain seq x y z
N MET A 1 16.73 -1.83 17.87
CA MET A 1 16.74 -1.17 16.55
C MET A 1 16.63 0.34 16.73
N TYR A 2 17.06 1.15 15.75
CA TYR A 2 17.06 2.60 15.89
C TYR A 2 16.13 3.30 14.90
N VAL A 3 15.36 4.27 15.38
CA VAL A 3 14.71 5.29 14.55
C VAL A 3 15.64 6.47 14.34
N THR A 4 15.41 7.29 13.32
CA THR A 4 16.16 8.54 13.11
C THR A 4 15.31 9.77 13.40
N ARG A 5 15.97 10.82 13.89
CA ARG A 5 15.38 12.15 14.16
C ARG A 5 16.39 13.24 13.78
N ARG A 6 15.90 14.39 13.33
CA ARG A 6 16.78 15.48 12.87
C ARG A 6 17.33 16.29 14.04
N LEU A 7 18.58 16.75 13.93
CA LEU A 7 19.23 17.53 14.98
C LEU A 7 18.55 18.90 15.15
N SER A 8 18.06 19.51 14.06
CA SER A 8 17.30 20.77 14.09
C SER A 8 16.03 20.69 14.95
N GLU A 9 15.31 19.57 14.94
CA GLU A 9 14.10 19.35 15.74
C GLU A 9 14.40 19.44 17.24
N TYR A 10 15.50 18.82 17.69
CA TYR A 10 15.92 18.88 19.08
C TYR A 10 16.44 20.25 19.51
N ARG A 11 17.04 21.01 18.59
CA ARG A 11 17.44 22.40 18.87
C ARG A 11 16.24 23.31 19.03
N LYS A 12 15.18 23.12 18.22
CA LYS A 12 13.92 23.87 18.33
C LYS A 12 13.12 23.47 19.57
N ASN A 13 13.13 22.18 19.91
CA ASN A 13 12.42 21.67 21.08
C ASN A 13 13.30 20.75 21.95
N PRO A 14 14.13 21.33 22.86
CA PRO A 14 15.02 20.57 23.72
C PRO A 14 14.31 19.62 24.69
N SER A 15 13.01 19.82 24.94
CA SER A 15 12.23 18.94 25.82
C SER A 15 12.08 17.53 25.27
N GLU A 16 12.13 17.37 23.94
CA GLU A 16 12.06 16.06 23.26
C GLU A 16 13.25 15.15 23.59
N LEU A 17 14.41 15.72 23.98
CA LEU A 17 15.58 14.94 24.39
C LEU A 17 15.35 14.11 25.65
N LYS A 18 14.34 14.49 26.47
CA LYS A 18 13.97 13.76 27.69
C LYS A 18 13.02 12.61 27.43
N LYS A 19 12.38 12.55 26.25
CA LYS A 19 11.45 11.48 25.92
C LYS A 19 12.21 10.16 25.73
N PRO A 20 11.63 9.02 26.16
CA PRO A 20 12.21 7.72 25.90
C PRO A 20 12.18 7.43 24.38
N PRO A 21 13.01 6.47 23.90
CA PRO A 21 12.89 5.92 22.57
C PRO A 21 11.47 5.35 22.29
N PRO A 22 11.12 5.09 21.01
CA PRO A 22 9.83 4.48 20.65
C PRO A 22 9.54 3.19 21.42
N GLU A 23 8.25 2.90 21.62
CA GLU A 23 7.77 1.76 22.39
C GLU A 23 8.34 0.41 21.88
N GLY A 24 8.58 -0.50 22.82
CA GLY A 24 9.19 -1.80 22.59
C GLY A 24 10.60 -1.91 23.21
N PRO A 25 11.02 -3.14 23.58
CA PRO A 25 12.34 -3.38 24.17
C PRO A 25 13.46 -3.03 23.19
N ASN A 26 14.65 -2.68 23.66
CA ASN A 26 15.83 -2.52 22.80
C ASN A 26 15.68 -1.49 21.65
N SER A 27 14.85 -0.47 21.85
CA SER A 27 14.68 0.67 20.93
C SER A 27 15.69 1.78 21.19
N GLY A 28 16.14 2.47 20.14
CA GLY A 28 17.06 3.60 20.22
C GLY A 28 16.73 4.71 19.22
N VAL A 29 17.40 5.85 19.37
CA VAL A 29 17.26 7.00 18.47
C VAL A 29 18.64 7.39 17.95
N LEU A 30 18.78 7.49 16.62
CA LEU A 30 19.93 8.10 15.95
C LEU A 30 19.56 9.52 15.55
N VAL A 31 20.53 10.42 15.63
CA VAL A 31 20.37 11.82 15.32
C VAL A 31 21.05 12.11 13.98
N ILE A 32 20.31 12.70 13.05
CA ILE A 32 20.81 13.10 11.74
C ILE A 32 21.08 14.60 11.76
N GLN A 33 22.30 15.01 11.42
CA GLN A 33 22.64 16.40 11.14
C GLN A 33 22.04 16.78 9.77
N ASP A 34 20.96 17.54 9.81
CA ASP A 34 20.29 18.10 8.64
C ASP A 34 20.82 19.50 8.30
N GLU A 35 20.51 20.01 7.11
CA GLU A 35 21.01 21.30 6.62
C GLU A 35 20.68 22.47 7.56
N GLU A 36 19.48 22.48 8.16
CA GLU A 36 19.06 23.53 9.11
C GLU A 36 19.89 23.53 10.41
N SER A 37 20.56 22.42 10.71
CA SER A 37 21.40 22.27 11.91
C SER A 37 22.88 22.60 11.64
N LEU A 38 23.27 22.86 10.40
CA LEU A 38 24.63 23.31 10.08
C LEU A 38 24.84 24.73 10.58
N THR A 39 25.86 24.91 11.40
CA THR A 39 26.32 26.25 11.78
C THR A 39 27.36 26.71 10.78
N THR A 40 27.26 27.94 10.32
CA THR A 40 28.24 28.55 9.41
C THR A 40 29.15 29.51 10.15
N CYS A 41 30.42 29.55 9.76
CA CYS A 41 31.39 30.55 10.17
C CYS A 41 31.73 31.47 8.98
N CYS A 42 32.64 32.43 9.19
CA CYS A 42 33.14 33.32 8.13
C CYS A 42 32.01 34.01 7.32
N PHE A 43 31.04 34.63 8.00
CA PHE A 43 29.89 35.31 7.36
C PHE A 43 29.04 34.42 6.43
N GLY A 44 28.95 33.12 6.72
CA GLY A 44 28.14 32.18 5.93
C GLY A 44 28.89 31.49 4.79
N LEU A 45 30.19 31.76 4.63
CA LEU A 45 31.01 31.24 3.54
C LEU A 45 31.56 29.83 3.80
N CYS A 46 31.64 29.41 5.06
CA CYS A 46 32.19 28.12 5.47
C CYS A 46 31.30 27.47 6.53
N ASN A 47 31.18 26.14 6.52
CA ASN A 47 30.56 25.41 7.63
C ASN A 47 31.52 25.36 8.84
N GLU A 48 30.97 25.48 10.05
CA GLU A 48 31.74 25.27 11.27
C GLU A 48 32.21 23.82 11.36
N ILE A 49 33.53 23.66 11.50
CA ILE A 49 34.17 22.34 11.63
C ILE A 49 33.95 21.75 13.03
N PHE A 50 33.81 22.60 14.06
CA PHE A 50 33.61 22.15 15.44
C PHE A 50 32.13 22.01 15.76
N LEU A 51 31.70 20.83 16.21
CA LEU A 51 30.32 20.68 16.68
C LEU A 51 30.16 21.34 18.05
N ARG A 52 28.97 21.91 18.26
CA ARG A 52 28.57 22.57 19.50
C ARG A 52 27.39 21.83 20.12
N GLY A 53 27.53 21.48 21.39
CA GLY A 53 26.47 20.86 22.20
C GLY A 53 26.29 19.35 21.97
N LEU A 54 25.20 18.83 22.54
CA LEU A 54 24.74 17.44 22.47
C LEU A 54 23.27 17.46 21.99
N PRO A 55 22.76 16.36 21.39
CA PRO A 55 23.43 15.09 21.11
C PRO A 55 24.38 15.14 19.89
N PHE A 56 25.28 14.16 19.78
CA PHE A 56 26.14 14.03 18.59
C PHE A 56 25.37 13.44 17.40
N PRO A 57 25.56 13.95 16.17
CA PRO A 57 24.96 13.37 14.98
C PRO A 57 25.68 12.09 14.53
N GLN A 58 24.92 11.13 14.00
CA GLN A 58 25.39 9.79 13.61
C GLN A 58 25.65 9.63 12.10
N ASN A 59 25.23 10.57 11.28
CA ASN A 59 25.57 10.70 9.85
C ASN A 59 26.83 11.54 9.59
N ALA A 60 27.55 11.96 10.64
CA ALA A 60 28.74 12.80 10.53
C ALA A 60 30.01 12.01 10.90
N ALA A 61 31.09 12.21 10.15
CA ALA A 61 32.38 11.58 10.42
C ALA A 61 33.14 12.33 11.53
N LEU A 62 32.82 12.00 12.79
CA LEU A 62 33.35 12.69 13.96
C LEU A 62 34.80 12.33 14.26
N THR A 63 35.57 13.32 14.70
CA THR A 63 36.94 13.18 15.21
C THR A 63 37.09 13.92 16.53
N VAL A 64 37.53 13.21 17.56
CA VAL A 64 37.91 13.79 18.84
C VAL A 64 39.27 14.45 18.70
N ARG A 65 39.35 15.74 19.04
CA ARG A 65 40.59 16.52 19.03
C ARG A 65 41.02 16.87 20.44
N ARG A 66 42.29 16.60 20.73
CA ARG A 66 42.93 16.84 22.03
C ARG A 66 44.28 17.51 21.84
N ASP A 67 44.56 18.50 22.66
CA ASP A 67 45.84 19.20 22.67
C ASP A 67 46.67 18.69 23.85
N ASP A 68 47.94 18.36 23.62
CA ASP A 68 48.78 17.75 24.66
C ASP A 68 49.26 18.71 25.73
N GLY A 69 49.18 20.02 25.50
CA GLY A 69 49.61 21.06 26.43
C GLY A 69 51.12 21.11 26.71
N GLY A 70 51.93 20.30 26.01
CA GLY A 70 53.39 20.30 26.12
C GLY A 70 54.08 21.35 25.25
N GLN A 71 55.39 21.58 25.45
CA GLN A 71 56.21 22.57 24.73
C GLN A 71 56.14 22.48 23.19
N ASN A 72 55.78 21.31 22.63
CA ASN A 72 55.67 21.08 21.19
C ASN A 72 54.24 21.18 20.61
N ASN A 73 53.21 21.52 21.41
CA ASN A 73 51.82 21.68 20.95
C ASN A 73 51.31 20.54 20.05
N THR A 74 51.58 19.28 20.42
CA THR A 74 51.09 18.13 19.65
C THR A 74 49.57 18.00 19.80
N VAL A 75 48.88 17.86 18.66
CA VAL A 75 47.43 17.72 18.59
C VAL A 75 47.10 16.30 18.17
N HIS A 76 46.38 15.57 19.03
CA HIS A 76 45.85 14.24 18.73
C HIS A 76 44.47 14.36 18.08
N ARG A 77 44.26 13.57 17.02
CA ARG A 77 43.01 13.48 16.25
C ARG A 77 42.60 12.02 16.15
N ASP A 78 41.57 11.66 16.89
CA ASP A 78 41.06 10.29 16.98
C ASP A 78 39.69 10.21 16.30
N PRO A 79 39.56 9.59 15.12
CA PRO A 79 38.26 9.42 14.47
C PRO A 79 37.41 8.43 15.27
N VAL A 80 36.22 8.86 15.70
CA VAL A 80 35.40 8.12 16.67
C VAL A 80 33.94 8.10 16.22
N VAL A 81 33.21 7.08 16.65
CA VAL A 81 31.76 6.95 16.50
C VAL A 81 31.13 6.93 17.88
N PHE A 82 30.06 7.71 18.05
CA PHE A 82 29.19 7.70 19.22
C PHE A 82 27.81 7.15 18.84
N ILE A 83 27.45 5.97 19.34
CA ILE A 83 26.14 5.35 19.13
C ILE A 83 25.33 5.48 20.43
N PRO A 84 24.17 6.16 20.44
CA PRO A 84 23.34 6.27 21.64
C PRO A 84 22.96 4.91 22.21
N VAL A 85 22.98 4.77 23.54
CA VAL A 85 22.65 3.50 24.22
C VAL A 85 21.16 3.18 24.09
N LEU A 86 20.82 1.91 23.87
CA LEU A 86 19.43 1.43 23.74
C LEU A 86 18.62 1.67 25.02
N GLY A 87 17.32 1.96 24.86
CA GLY A 87 16.38 2.15 25.96
C GLY A 87 16.57 3.42 26.79
N GLN A 88 17.56 4.25 26.45
CA GLN A 88 17.87 5.48 27.17
C GLN A 88 17.42 6.72 26.36
N PRO A 89 16.89 7.77 27.01
CA PRO A 89 16.62 9.04 26.34
C PRO A 89 17.94 9.70 25.91
N LEU A 90 17.90 10.51 24.84
CA LEU A 90 19.10 11.21 24.36
C LEU A 90 19.69 12.17 25.40
N SER A 91 18.87 12.72 26.28
CA SER A 91 19.31 13.57 27.41
C SER A 91 20.19 12.84 28.44
N SER A 92 20.21 11.50 28.44
CA SER A 92 21.15 10.71 29.26
C SER A 92 22.61 10.91 28.83
N ASN A 93 22.84 11.34 27.59
CA ASN A 93 24.15 11.49 26.97
C ASN A 93 25.03 10.23 27.08
N ARG A 94 24.40 9.05 27.07
CA ARG A 94 25.07 7.75 27.12
C ARG A 94 25.32 7.22 25.71
N TYR A 95 26.56 6.85 25.44
CA TYR A 95 26.98 6.35 24.14
C TYR A 95 27.85 5.10 24.27
N TYR A 96 27.69 4.17 23.32
CA TYR A 96 28.76 3.25 22.93
C TYR A 96 29.78 4.02 22.09
N THR A 97 31.07 3.77 22.31
CA THR A 97 32.13 4.43 21.56
C THR A 97 33.00 3.44 20.82
N TYR A 98 33.38 3.81 19.61
CA TYR A 98 34.31 3.03 18.80
C TYR A 98 35.26 3.94 18.06
N GLU A 99 36.56 3.68 18.20
CA GLU A 99 37.61 4.38 17.45
C GLU A 99 37.75 3.75 16.07
N ARG A 100 37.52 4.55 15.03
CA ARG A 100 37.69 4.12 13.64
C ARG A 100 39.20 4.02 13.37
N CYS A 101 39.68 2.87 12.90
CA CYS A 101 41.08 2.78 12.47
C CYS A 101 41.26 3.62 11.20
N GLY A 102 42.02 4.71 11.29
CA GLY A 102 42.13 5.72 10.23
C GLY A 102 42.96 5.27 9.02
N TYR A 103 42.47 5.59 7.83
CA TYR A 103 43.31 5.89 6.68
C TYR A 103 42.90 7.29 6.21
N TYR A 104 43.73 8.30 6.48
CA TYR A 104 43.61 9.59 5.81
C TYR A 104 44.47 9.55 4.56
N SER A 105 43.91 9.25 3.40
CA SER A 105 44.51 9.65 2.12
C SER A 105 44.01 11.05 1.79
N ARG A 106 44.73 12.07 2.23
CA ARG A 106 44.59 13.40 1.64
C ARG A 106 45.51 13.40 0.43
N GLU A 107 44.95 13.29 -0.77
CA GLU A 107 45.69 13.48 -2.02
C GLU A 107 46.25 14.91 -2.02
N SER A 108 47.51 15.07 -1.59
CA SER A 108 48.32 16.21 -1.97
C SER A 108 48.87 15.90 -3.36
N SER A 109 48.27 16.52 -4.36
CA SER A 109 48.78 16.63 -5.71
C SER A 109 50.24 17.09 -5.68
N THR A 110 51.14 16.20 -6.07
CA THR A 110 52.35 16.40 -6.90
C THR A 110 53.33 15.25 -6.66
N SER A 111 53.22 14.19 -7.45
CA SER A 111 54.39 13.47 -7.98
C SER A 111 53.91 12.36 -8.90
N THR A 112 54.41 12.43 -10.13
CA THR A 112 54.36 11.39 -11.14
C THR A 112 55.17 10.19 -10.66
N GLU A 113 54.54 9.05 -10.41
CA GLU A 113 55.12 7.72 -10.64
C GLU A 113 54.05 6.64 -10.51
N LYS A 114 54.13 5.64 -11.41
CA LYS A 114 53.18 4.55 -11.57
C LYS A 114 53.30 3.55 -10.41
N GLU A 115 52.14 2.97 -10.08
CA GLU A 115 51.86 1.77 -9.28
C GLU A 115 53.08 0.91 -8.88
N VAL A 116 53.28 0.69 -7.58
CA VAL A 116 52.98 -0.55 -6.81
C VAL A 116 53.43 -0.33 -5.35
N GLU A 117 52.56 -0.65 -4.39
CA GLU A 117 52.80 -0.90 -2.96
C GLU A 117 53.55 0.14 -2.06
N ARG A 118 52.96 0.34 -0.87
CA ARG A 118 53.59 0.88 0.36
C ARG A 118 54.10 2.32 0.26
N VAL A 119 53.19 3.28 0.38
CA VAL A 119 53.57 4.67 0.63
C VAL A 119 53.87 4.87 2.12
N THR A 120 55.14 4.70 2.48
CA THR A 120 55.80 5.48 3.52
C THR A 120 55.73 6.97 3.17
N CYS A 121 55.12 7.81 4.01
CA CYS A 121 55.15 9.26 3.85
C CYS A 121 56.42 9.83 4.49
N CYS A 122 57.23 10.52 3.68
CA CYS A 122 58.59 11.00 3.97
C CYS A 122 58.73 12.21 4.93
N PHE A 123 57.73 12.56 5.75
CA PHE A 123 57.90 13.65 6.73
C PHE A 123 57.23 13.44 8.10
N CYS A 124 56.84 12.21 8.44
CA CYS A 124 56.37 11.88 9.78
C CYS A 124 57.45 11.10 10.54
N ILE A 125 57.98 11.74 11.59
CA ILE A 125 58.92 11.18 12.55
C ILE A 125 58.37 9.83 13.08
N ARG A 126 59.20 8.78 12.95
CA ARG A 126 59.11 7.42 13.50
C ARG A 126 57.85 7.15 14.37
N PHE A 127 56.86 6.46 13.82
CA PHE A 127 56.06 5.54 14.62
C PHE A 127 56.71 4.16 14.55
N ASN A 128 57.50 3.85 15.57
CA ASN A 128 57.83 2.48 15.90
C ASN A 128 56.52 1.73 16.13
N HIS A 129 56.34 0.65 15.38
CA HIS A 129 55.50 -0.52 15.67
C HIS A 129 54.54 -0.37 16.87
N VAL A 130 53.31 0.10 16.63
CA VAL A 130 52.18 -0.31 17.46
C VAL A 130 51.42 -1.33 16.64
N HIS A 131 51.52 -2.59 17.05
CA HIS A 131 50.68 -3.67 16.55
C HIS A 131 49.24 -3.17 16.34
N MET A 132 48.70 -3.33 15.13
CA MET A 132 47.26 -3.27 14.90
C MET A 132 46.62 -4.44 15.67
N TYR A 133 46.47 -4.31 16.99
CA TYR A 133 45.65 -5.21 17.77
C TYR A 133 44.25 -5.12 17.20
N LYS A 134 43.73 -6.23 16.65
CA LYS A 134 42.32 -6.35 16.28
C LYS A 134 41.49 -5.98 17.50
N LYS A 135 40.94 -4.76 17.53
CA LYS A 135 40.04 -4.35 18.60
C LYS A 135 38.79 -5.23 18.49
N PRO A 136 38.35 -5.89 19.58
CA PRO A 136 37.12 -6.65 19.55
C PRO A 136 35.95 -5.70 19.24
N GLN A 137 34.95 -6.21 18.56
CA GLN A 137 33.71 -5.48 18.34
C GLN A 137 33.07 -5.14 19.69
N PRO A 138 32.57 -3.91 19.88
CA PRO A 138 31.92 -3.53 21.12
C PRO A 138 30.80 -4.50 21.50
N ASP A 139 30.71 -4.78 22.79
CA ASP A 139 29.63 -5.54 23.38
C ASP A 139 28.59 -4.58 23.97
N PRO A 140 27.38 -4.49 23.40
CA PRO A 140 26.37 -3.58 23.88
C PRO A 140 25.85 -3.93 25.29
N TYR A 141 26.02 -5.18 25.75
CA TYR A 141 25.65 -5.59 27.12
C TYR A 141 26.73 -5.24 28.14
N ASP A 142 27.93 -4.90 27.69
CA ASP A 142 29.03 -4.54 28.56
C ASP A 142 28.89 -3.07 28.99
N ILE A 143 28.37 -2.88 30.20
CA ILE A 143 28.25 -1.56 30.84
C ILE A 143 29.61 -0.84 30.95
N HIS A 144 30.73 -1.57 30.91
CA HIS A 144 32.07 -0.98 30.92
C HIS A 144 32.42 -0.26 29.61
N GLN A 145 31.68 -0.53 28.52
CA GLN A 145 31.87 0.10 27.22
C GLN A 145 30.96 1.32 26.99
N GLN A 146 30.08 1.61 27.94
CA GLN A 146 29.21 2.77 27.91
C GLN A 146 29.86 3.97 28.59
N VAL A 147 29.79 5.13 27.94
CA VAL A 147 30.31 6.39 28.48
C VAL A 147 29.22 7.45 28.52
N VAL A 148 29.24 8.26 29.58
CA VAL A 148 28.43 9.47 29.71
C VAL A 148 29.26 10.65 29.22
N ILE A 149 28.75 11.40 28.26
CA ILE A 149 29.39 12.64 27.79
C ILE A 149 28.74 13.85 28.46
N THR A 150 29.57 14.75 28.95
CA THR A 150 29.16 16.05 29.52
C THR A 150 29.88 17.17 28.78
N THR A 151 29.28 18.35 28.73
CA THR A 151 29.83 19.51 28.02
C THR A 151 29.81 20.74 28.93
N THR A 152 30.82 21.58 28.84
CA THR A 152 30.82 22.93 29.41
C THR A 152 30.51 23.93 28.30
N SER A 153 29.43 24.71 28.43
CA SER A 153 29.05 25.70 27.42
C SER A 153 29.90 26.96 27.55
N SER A 154 30.73 27.25 26.54
CA SER A 154 31.33 28.57 26.32
C SER A 154 30.88 29.13 24.96
N PRO A 155 30.83 30.46 24.76
CA PRO A 155 30.35 31.08 23.52
C PRO A 155 31.18 30.76 22.27
N SER A 156 32.47 30.42 22.45
CA SER A 156 33.44 30.27 21.35
C SER A 156 33.81 28.82 21.03
N ARG A 157 33.86 27.91 22.03
CA ARG A 157 34.13 26.46 21.85
C ARG A 157 33.45 25.60 22.92
N CYS A 158 32.95 24.43 22.53
CA CYS A 158 32.44 23.42 23.47
C CYS A 158 33.55 22.42 23.83
N TYR A 159 33.86 22.32 25.13
CA TYR A 159 34.70 21.24 25.65
C TYR A 159 33.82 20.15 26.21
N TYR A 160 34.16 18.92 25.86
CA TYR A 160 33.48 17.71 26.27
C TYR A 160 34.34 16.88 27.23
N PHE A 161 33.67 16.16 28.10
CA PHE A 161 34.26 15.31 29.13
C PHE A 161 33.51 13.99 29.15
N ALA A 162 34.24 12.88 29.20
CA ALA A 162 33.66 11.55 29.31
C ALA A 162 33.78 11.04 30.75
N LYS A 163 32.78 10.30 31.21
CA LYS A 163 32.85 9.48 32.43
C LYS A 163 32.38 8.07 32.10
N PRO A 164 33.06 7.02 32.60
CA PRO A 164 32.55 5.67 32.44
C PRO A 164 31.22 5.51 33.19
N VAL A 165 30.29 4.73 32.64
CA VAL A 165 29.04 4.41 33.35
C VAL A 165 29.32 3.44 34.51
N ALA A 166 30.21 2.47 34.31
CA ALA A 166 30.59 1.53 35.35
C ALA A 166 31.67 2.12 36.30
N PRO A 167 31.55 1.95 37.63
CA PRO A 167 32.46 2.56 38.61
C PRO A 167 33.95 2.22 38.42
N ASN A 168 34.26 1.07 37.82
CA ASN A 168 35.62 0.55 37.62
C ASN A 168 36.04 0.44 36.14
N ALA A 169 35.24 1.00 35.22
CA ALA A 169 35.61 0.96 33.80
C ALA A 169 36.70 2.00 33.47
N LEU A 170 37.67 1.58 32.66
CA LEU A 170 38.65 2.47 32.08
C LEU A 170 38.08 3.10 30.81
N LEU A 171 38.13 4.42 30.72
CA LEU A 171 37.81 5.12 29.47
C LEU A 171 38.83 4.74 28.40
N PRO A 172 38.43 4.66 27.12
CA PRO A 172 39.38 4.59 26.02
C PRO A 172 40.41 5.72 26.13
N ALA A 173 41.67 5.46 25.75
CA ALA A 173 42.75 6.43 25.85
C ALA A 173 42.39 7.79 25.20
N PHE A 174 41.56 7.77 24.15
CA PHE A 174 41.07 8.98 23.48
C PHE A 174 40.08 9.84 24.29
N LEU A 175 39.48 9.29 25.35
CA LEU A 175 38.53 9.98 26.23
C LEU A 175 39.06 10.22 27.65
N MET A 176 40.25 9.70 27.99
CA MET A 176 40.80 9.76 29.36
C MET A 176 41.18 11.19 29.82
N ARG A 177 41.59 12.08 28.91
CA ARG A 177 41.98 13.46 29.27
C ARG A 177 40.75 14.34 29.47
N GLN A 178 40.87 15.28 30.42
CA GLN A 178 39.82 16.26 30.68
C GLN A 178 39.81 17.33 29.60
N GLY A 179 38.64 17.53 28.96
CA GLY A 179 38.41 18.60 27.99
C GLY A 179 38.93 18.26 26.60
N TRP A 180 38.04 17.78 25.74
CA TRP A 180 38.31 17.56 24.31
C TRP A 180 37.27 18.27 23.45
N THR A 181 37.61 18.53 22.19
CA THR A 181 36.68 19.11 21.20
C THR A 181 36.34 18.06 20.16
N ILE A 182 35.25 18.24 19.43
CA ILE A 182 34.84 17.33 18.37
C ILE A 182 34.78 18.09 17.04
N GLU A 183 35.46 17.55 16.04
CA GLU A 183 35.50 18.09 14.69
C GLU A 183 34.67 17.17 13.78
N ASN A 184 33.83 17.76 12.94
CA ASN A 184 33.28 17.07 11.78
C ASN A 184 34.37 17.03 10.70
N SER A 185 34.84 15.84 10.35
CA SER A 185 36.04 15.68 9.52
C SER A 185 35.78 15.78 8.02
N THR A 186 34.53 16.01 7.62
CA THR A 186 34.10 15.93 6.23
C THR A 186 33.44 17.22 5.74
N SER A 187 33.62 17.49 4.46
CA SER A 187 33.02 18.63 3.77
C SER A 187 31.54 18.45 3.47
N THR A 188 30.99 17.23 3.61
CA THR A 188 29.61 16.87 3.28
C THR A 188 28.95 16.10 4.45
N PRO A 189 27.77 16.49 4.94
CA PRO A 189 27.08 15.85 6.08
C PRO A 189 26.54 14.42 5.86
N GLN A 190 26.96 13.72 4.80
CA GLN A 190 26.31 12.48 4.31
C GLN A 190 27.20 11.24 4.40
N ASP A 191 28.31 11.31 5.13
CA ASP A 191 29.17 10.15 5.31
C ASP A 191 28.39 9.08 6.07
N PHE A 192 28.49 7.83 5.61
CA PHE A 192 27.76 6.65 6.11
C PHE A 192 26.36 6.41 5.54
N GLY A 193 25.86 7.26 4.61
CA GLY A 193 24.60 6.98 3.88
C GLY A 193 23.33 7.02 4.74
N LEU A 194 23.40 7.53 5.97
CA LEU A 194 22.27 7.67 6.88
C LEU A 194 21.48 8.96 6.54
N ILE A 195 20.74 8.91 5.42
CA ILE A 195 20.06 10.08 4.84
C ILE A 195 18.54 10.10 5.08
N ASP A 196 17.94 8.96 5.42
CA ASP A 196 16.48 8.82 5.45
C ASP A 196 15.89 8.95 6.86
N ASP A 197 14.70 9.56 6.95
CA ASP A 197 13.89 9.60 8.18
C ASP A 197 13.21 8.24 8.44
N ALA A 198 13.93 7.31 9.08
CA ALA A 198 13.40 6.05 9.61
C ALA A 198 12.53 6.33 10.85
N LYS A 199 11.21 6.42 10.64
CA LYS A 199 10.25 6.76 11.70
C LYS A 199 9.93 5.60 12.65
N GLY A 200 10.32 4.37 12.30
CA GLY A 200 9.97 3.14 13.02
C GLY A 200 8.75 2.46 12.39
N LEU A 201 7.94 1.80 13.23
CA LEU A 201 6.71 1.13 12.83
C LEU A 201 5.59 2.13 12.54
N ASN A 202 4.87 1.93 11.43
CA ASN A 202 3.64 2.65 11.10
C ASN A 202 2.43 1.78 11.46
N LEU A 203 1.86 2.01 12.65
CA LEU A 203 0.74 1.23 13.19
C LEU A 203 -0.52 1.33 12.32
N GLU A 204 -0.81 2.51 11.78
CA GLU A 204 -1.99 2.74 10.94
C GLU A 204 -1.88 2.00 9.61
N LEU A 205 -0.70 1.98 9.01
CA LEU A 205 -0.46 1.26 7.77
C LEU A 205 -0.46 -0.27 7.99
N ARG A 206 0.14 -0.74 9.10
CA ARG A 206 0.18 -2.16 9.46
C ARG A 206 -1.20 -2.74 9.78
N SER A 207 -2.11 -1.96 10.36
CA SER A 207 -3.46 -2.40 10.72
C SER A 207 -4.42 -2.49 9.52
N LYS A 208 -4.21 -1.70 8.47
CA LYS A 208 -5.04 -1.71 7.25
C LYS A 208 -4.93 -3.00 6.45
N LEU A 209 -3.82 -3.75 6.62
CA LEU A 209 -3.43 -4.96 5.86
C LEU A 209 -3.30 -4.70 4.34
N PRO A 210 -2.34 -5.33 3.63
CA PRO A 210 -2.17 -5.13 2.20
C PRO A 210 -3.25 -5.86 1.37
N GLY A 211 -3.43 -5.42 0.12
CA GLY A 211 -4.13 -6.19 -0.90
C GLY A 211 -3.37 -7.49 -1.25
N LEU A 212 -4.04 -8.46 -1.87
CA LEU A 212 -3.47 -9.81 -2.10
C LEU A 212 -2.17 -9.81 -2.93
N ASP A 213 -2.08 -8.93 -3.93
CA ASP A 213 -0.94 -8.90 -4.86
C ASP A 213 0.09 -7.79 -4.53
N ILE A 214 -0.04 -7.14 -3.37
CA ILE A 214 0.77 -5.96 -3.03
C ILE A 214 1.63 -6.28 -1.79
N SER A 215 2.92 -5.94 -1.86
CA SER A 215 3.79 -5.89 -0.69
C SER A 215 3.98 -4.44 -0.26
N VAL A 216 3.74 -4.17 1.03
CA VAL A 216 3.80 -2.82 1.60
C VAL A 216 4.87 -2.76 2.69
N VAL A 217 5.69 -1.71 2.71
CA VAL A 217 6.64 -1.46 3.80
C VAL A 217 5.91 -0.75 4.94
N VAL A 218 5.78 -1.42 6.08
CA VAL A 218 5.05 -0.94 7.25
C VAL A 218 5.97 -0.45 8.37
N GLY A 219 7.28 -0.70 8.28
CA GLY A 219 8.25 -0.21 9.25
C GLY A 219 9.64 -0.02 8.65
N LYS A 220 10.38 0.97 9.18
CA LYS A 220 11.78 1.24 8.79
C LYS A 220 12.62 1.67 9.99
N TRP A 221 13.79 1.06 10.14
CA TRP A 221 14.79 1.32 11.18
C TRP A 221 16.21 1.20 10.64
N TYR A 222 17.18 1.61 11.45
CA TYR A 222 18.59 1.32 11.24
C TYR A 222 19.16 0.44 12.36
N VAL A 223 20.14 -0.39 11.99
CA VAL A 223 20.89 -1.24 12.92
C VAL A 223 22.37 -0.90 12.80
N PRO A 224 22.98 -0.24 13.81
CA PRO A 224 24.42 0.04 13.81
C PRO A 224 25.27 -1.23 13.75
N PHE A 225 26.46 -1.14 13.13
CA PHE A 225 27.38 -2.26 12.93
C PHE A 225 27.72 -3.02 14.22
N ILE A 226 27.70 -2.39 15.40
CA ILE A 226 27.99 -3.05 16.68
C ILE A 226 27.01 -4.20 17.00
N PHE A 227 25.81 -4.18 16.41
CA PHE A 227 24.78 -5.20 16.60
C PHE A 227 24.76 -6.29 15.52
N VAL A 228 25.60 -6.14 14.48
CA VAL A 228 25.71 -7.09 13.37
C VAL A 228 27.12 -7.66 13.33
N LYS A 229 27.27 -8.96 13.11
CA LYS A 229 28.56 -9.63 12.96
C LYS A 229 28.60 -10.38 11.64
N GLU A 230 29.10 -9.71 10.61
CA GLU A 230 29.15 -10.27 9.27
C GLU A 230 30.56 -10.70 8.87
N ARG A 231 31.57 -9.93 9.27
CA ARG A 231 32.97 -10.12 8.89
C ARG A 231 33.93 -9.53 9.93
N ASP A 232 35.19 -9.37 9.56
CA ASP A 232 36.14 -8.59 10.36
C ASP A 232 35.62 -7.15 10.49
N ILE A 233 35.78 -6.58 11.68
CA ILE A 233 35.16 -5.30 12.03
C ILE A 233 35.64 -4.15 11.15
N ILE A 234 36.90 -4.22 10.68
CA ILE A 234 37.48 -3.21 9.81
C ILE A 234 36.77 -3.18 8.47
N ASP A 235 36.51 -4.35 7.87
CA ASP A 235 35.84 -4.44 6.57
C ASP A 235 34.35 -4.19 6.69
N GLN A 236 33.73 -4.61 7.80
CA GLN A 236 32.32 -4.39 8.06
C GLN A 236 31.99 -2.89 8.11
N VAL A 237 32.75 -2.11 8.88
CA VAL A 237 32.53 -0.66 9.04
C VAL A 237 32.81 0.10 7.74
N LYS A 238 33.72 -0.40 6.88
CA LYS A 238 33.96 0.20 5.55
C LYS A 238 32.77 0.04 4.62
N ILE A 239 32.12 -1.12 4.64
CA ILE A 239 30.99 -1.42 3.74
C ILE A 239 29.70 -0.84 4.30
N SER A 240 29.43 -1.08 5.59
CA SER A 240 28.16 -0.74 6.21
C SER A 240 28.36 -0.38 7.67
N MET A 241 28.41 0.93 7.93
CA MET A 241 28.42 1.48 9.28
C MET A 241 27.07 1.29 10.00
N TYR A 242 26.00 1.42 9.24
CA TYR A 242 24.63 1.10 9.61
C TYR A 242 24.07 0.08 8.63
N TYR A 243 23.01 -0.60 9.00
CA TYR A 243 22.25 -1.48 8.14
C TYR A 243 20.80 -0.99 8.12
N ASN A 244 20.17 -1.00 6.95
CA ASN A 244 18.78 -0.65 6.76
C ASN A 244 17.91 -1.87 7.14
N MET A 245 16.90 -1.65 7.98
CA MET A 245 15.94 -2.67 8.39
C MET A 245 14.54 -2.23 7.99
N THR A 246 13.89 -3.00 7.12
CA THR A 246 12.49 -2.75 6.72
C THR A 246 11.60 -3.91 7.11
N LEU A 247 10.36 -3.61 7.53
CA LEU A 247 9.31 -4.60 7.75
C LEU A 247 8.31 -4.51 6.59
N HIS A 248 8.20 -5.60 5.83
CA HIS A 248 7.28 -5.75 4.71
C HIS A 248 6.08 -6.60 5.12
N GLN A 249 4.90 -6.25 4.65
CA GLN A 249 3.67 -7.00 4.85
C GLN A 249 3.13 -7.44 3.49
N ARG A 250 2.74 -8.71 3.34
CA ARG A 250 2.13 -9.28 2.12
C ARG A 250 1.26 -10.50 2.44
N TRP A 251 0.42 -10.90 1.48
CA TRP A 251 -0.25 -12.20 1.50
C TRP A 251 0.58 -13.23 0.72
N GLU A 252 0.76 -14.43 1.29
CA GLU A 252 1.41 -15.56 0.62
C GLU A 252 0.37 -16.66 0.39
N GLU A 253 0.28 -17.15 -0.85
CA GLU A 253 -0.58 -18.29 -1.20
C GLU A 253 0.03 -19.57 -0.61
N VAL A 254 -0.74 -20.28 0.22
CA VAL A 254 -0.28 -21.50 0.93
C VAL A 254 -1.08 -22.75 0.56
N PHE A 255 -2.21 -22.58 -0.12
CA PHE A 255 -3.00 -23.68 -0.64
C PHE A 255 -3.71 -23.27 -1.92
N PHE A 256 -3.78 -24.20 -2.85
CA PHE A 256 -4.54 -24.08 -4.08
C PHE A 256 -5.21 -25.42 -4.38
N TYR A 257 -6.50 -25.38 -4.65
CA TYR A 257 -7.26 -26.52 -5.16
C TYR A 257 -8.03 -26.07 -6.40
N GLU A 258 -8.03 -26.88 -7.44
CA GLU A 258 -8.81 -26.65 -8.66
C GLU A 258 -9.84 -27.77 -8.85
N ASN A 259 -11.11 -27.43 -9.01
CA ASN A 259 -12.17 -28.39 -9.31
C ASN A 259 -12.18 -28.69 -10.82
N VAL A 260 -11.21 -29.49 -11.27
CA VAL A 260 -11.01 -29.83 -12.70
C VAL A 260 -12.21 -30.57 -13.29
N HIS A 261 -12.88 -31.40 -12.48
CA HIS A 261 -13.95 -32.29 -12.92
C HIS A 261 -15.35 -31.67 -12.86
N ASN A 262 -15.47 -30.42 -12.36
CA ASN A 262 -16.76 -29.73 -12.12
C ASN A 262 -17.74 -30.61 -11.34
N GLU A 263 -17.23 -31.33 -10.34
CA GLU A 263 -18.08 -32.16 -9.48
C GLU A 263 -19.04 -31.24 -8.71
N ASP A 264 -20.30 -31.66 -8.64
CA ASP A 264 -21.39 -30.91 -7.99
C ASP A 264 -21.28 -30.92 -6.46
N CYS A 265 -20.53 -31.90 -5.92
CA CYS A 265 -20.21 -32.02 -4.52
C CYS A 265 -18.70 -32.26 -4.36
N VAL A 266 -17.98 -31.28 -3.82
CA VAL A 266 -16.54 -31.41 -3.56
C VAL A 266 -16.25 -31.01 -2.12
N GLU A 267 -15.53 -31.88 -1.43
CA GLU A 267 -15.00 -31.61 -0.10
C GLU A 267 -13.54 -31.17 -0.23
N VAL A 268 -13.28 -29.88 0.00
CA VAL A 268 -11.92 -29.34 0.02
C VAL A 268 -11.38 -29.45 1.43
N VAL A 269 -10.44 -30.37 1.60
CA VAL A 269 -9.64 -30.49 2.81
C VAL A 269 -8.39 -29.65 2.63
N VAL A 270 -8.36 -28.49 3.28
CA VAL A 270 -7.13 -27.73 3.46
C VAL A 270 -6.37 -28.38 4.62
N ASP A 271 -5.23 -28.97 4.34
CA ASP A 271 -4.30 -29.51 5.34
C ASP A 271 -2.90 -28.99 4.99
N VAL A 272 -2.52 -27.85 5.57
CA VAL A 272 -1.27 -27.16 5.24
C VAL A 272 -0.38 -27.10 6.47
N ASP A 273 0.83 -27.64 6.37
CA ASP A 273 1.88 -27.49 7.38
C ASP A 273 2.64 -26.18 7.14
N LEU A 274 2.37 -25.16 7.96
CA LEU A 274 3.00 -23.85 7.86
C LEU A 274 4.24 -23.78 8.73
N GLU A 275 5.37 -23.44 8.13
CA GLU A 275 6.55 -22.99 8.87
C GLU A 275 6.35 -21.54 9.30
N LEU A 276 6.26 -21.29 10.61
CA LEU A 276 5.91 -19.97 11.15
C LEU A 276 7.03 -18.96 10.97
N GLN A 277 8.28 -19.38 11.07
CA GLN A 277 9.47 -18.57 10.86
C GLN A 277 10.27 -19.12 9.69
N VAL A 278 10.68 -18.25 8.77
CA VAL A 278 11.62 -18.60 7.70
C VAL A 278 12.73 -17.56 7.64
N ILE A 279 13.97 -18.03 7.77
CA ILE A 279 15.15 -17.17 7.80
C ILE A 279 15.98 -17.47 6.57
N ASN A 280 16.36 -16.45 5.81
CA ASN A 280 17.29 -16.58 4.69
C ASN A 280 18.48 -15.64 4.85
N VAL A 281 19.68 -16.14 4.62
CA VAL A 281 20.92 -15.34 4.53
C VAL A 281 21.27 -15.20 3.06
N GLU A 282 21.23 -13.98 2.55
CA GLU A 282 21.45 -13.66 1.14
C GLU A 282 20.65 -14.57 0.17
N GLY A 283 19.39 -14.83 0.52
CA GLY A 283 18.47 -15.67 -0.26
C GLY A 283 18.57 -17.18 -0.01
N GLN A 284 19.51 -17.65 0.80
CA GLN A 284 19.64 -19.07 1.17
C GLN A 284 18.96 -19.36 2.51
N LYS A 285 18.06 -20.34 2.54
CA LYS A 285 17.31 -20.74 3.74
C LYS A 285 18.22 -21.33 4.82
N VAL A 286 18.06 -20.84 6.05
CA VAL A 286 18.77 -21.30 7.26
C VAL A 286 17.93 -22.36 7.97
N SER A 287 18.59 -23.38 8.55
CA SER A 287 17.92 -24.30 9.47
C SER A 287 17.79 -23.65 10.85
N ILE A 288 16.56 -23.41 11.31
CA ILE A 288 16.30 -22.74 12.60
C ILE A 288 16.83 -23.55 13.77
N GLU A 289 16.83 -24.89 13.68
CA GLU A 289 17.40 -25.77 14.71
C GLU A 289 18.90 -25.52 14.94
N THR A 290 19.60 -24.93 13.96
CA THR A 290 21.02 -24.58 14.07
C THR A 290 21.26 -23.17 14.60
N THR A 291 20.20 -22.39 14.82
CA THR A 291 20.33 -21.05 15.40
C THR A 291 20.55 -21.16 16.90
N ASN A 292 21.68 -20.65 17.36
CA ASN A 292 22.03 -20.64 18.77
C ASN A 292 22.54 -19.26 19.19
N VAL A 293 22.30 -18.94 20.46
CA VAL A 293 22.88 -17.77 21.11
C VAL A 293 24.23 -18.17 21.68
N ASP A 294 25.30 -17.49 21.27
CA ASP A 294 26.62 -17.74 21.85
C ASP A 294 26.80 -17.05 23.22
N ALA A 295 27.91 -17.33 23.90
CA ALA A 295 28.23 -16.74 25.21
C ALA A 295 28.35 -15.20 25.20
N LYS A 296 28.39 -14.57 24.02
CA LYS A 296 28.41 -13.12 23.84
C LYS A 296 27.03 -12.57 23.48
N GLY A 297 25.97 -13.37 23.51
CA GLY A 297 24.63 -12.92 23.14
C GLY A 297 24.48 -12.63 21.64
N ILE A 298 25.25 -13.29 20.77
CA ILE A 298 25.09 -13.23 19.32
C ILE A 298 24.28 -14.45 18.88
N VAL A 299 23.17 -14.20 18.18
CA VAL A 299 22.38 -15.19 17.44
C VAL A 299 23.04 -15.41 16.09
N TRP A 300 23.53 -16.61 15.84
CA TRP A 300 24.20 -16.95 14.58
C TRP A 300 23.24 -17.59 13.56
N PHE A 301 23.26 -17.07 12.34
CA PHE A 301 22.59 -17.61 11.17
C PHE A 301 23.64 -18.08 10.18
N GLN A 302 23.60 -19.37 9.84
CA GLN A 302 24.63 -19.99 9.01
C GLN A 302 24.01 -20.75 7.84
N VAL A 303 24.58 -20.53 6.67
CA VAL A 303 24.40 -21.34 5.45
C VAL A 303 25.77 -21.87 5.05
N LYS A 304 25.86 -22.77 4.06
CA LYS A 304 27.09 -23.56 3.79
C LYS A 304 28.38 -22.72 3.77
N ASP A 305 28.36 -21.58 3.08
CA ASP A 305 29.56 -20.74 2.87
C ASP A 305 29.49 -19.37 3.57
N LYS A 306 28.42 -19.08 4.31
CA LYS A 306 28.18 -17.74 4.89
C LYS A 306 27.64 -17.85 6.30
N LYS A 307 28.14 -16.96 7.17
CA LYS A 307 27.74 -16.89 8.56
C LYS A 307 27.53 -15.43 8.95
N ILE A 308 26.36 -15.11 9.47
CA ILE A 308 26.02 -13.80 10.00
C ILE A 308 25.51 -13.92 11.42
N GLY A 309 25.96 -13.02 12.29
CA GLY A 309 25.46 -12.88 13.65
C GLY A 309 24.65 -11.62 13.82
N LEU A 310 23.51 -11.70 14.53
CA LEU A 310 22.83 -10.54 15.08
C LEU A 310 22.90 -10.62 16.61
N ARG A 311 23.15 -9.50 17.29
CA ARG A 311 23.01 -9.46 18.76
C ARG A 311 21.56 -9.77 19.14
N SER A 312 21.34 -10.51 20.22
CA SER A 312 20.00 -10.97 20.61
C SER A 312 19.02 -9.81 20.80
N VAL A 313 19.48 -8.63 21.26
CA VAL A 313 18.65 -7.40 21.33
C VAL A 313 17.95 -7.03 20.02
N VAL A 314 18.53 -7.35 18.86
CA VAL A 314 17.91 -7.09 17.55
C VAL A 314 16.83 -8.12 17.25
N VAL A 315 17.10 -9.39 17.54
CA VAL A 315 16.15 -10.50 17.34
C VAL A 315 14.97 -10.39 18.30
N GLU A 316 15.23 -10.14 19.59
CA GLU A 316 14.22 -9.86 20.61
C GLU A 316 13.32 -8.68 20.22
N ARG A 317 13.89 -7.64 19.60
CA ARG A 317 13.09 -6.52 19.07
C ARG A 317 12.17 -6.98 17.93
N MET A 318 12.68 -7.76 16.97
CA MET A 318 11.86 -8.29 15.87
C MET A 318 10.70 -9.13 16.41
N GLU A 319 11.02 -10.11 17.27
CA GLU A 319 10.02 -11.00 17.86
C GLU A 319 8.97 -10.20 18.65
N SER A 320 9.40 -9.21 19.45
CA SER A 320 8.46 -8.35 20.18
C SER A 320 7.54 -7.52 19.28
N GLU A 321 7.99 -7.06 18.11
CA GLU A 321 7.10 -6.37 17.16
C GLU A 321 6.04 -7.30 16.58
N GLU A 322 6.39 -8.57 16.34
CA GLU A 322 5.46 -9.57 15.81
C GLU A 322 4.46 -10.04 16.89
N GLU A 323 4.95 -10.29 18.11
CA GLU A 323 4.12 -10.64 19.27
C GLU A 323 3.12 -9.54 19.61
N SER A 324 3.53 -8.27 19.53
CA SER A 324 2.62 -7.13 19.73
C SER A 324 1.48 -7.09 18.70
N PHE A 325 1.70 -7.70 17.53
CA PHE A 325 0.72 -7.81 16.47
C PHE A 325 -0.08 -9.12 16.53
N GLY A 326 0.09 -9.91 17.59
CA GLY A 326 -0.65 -11.15 17.84
C GLY A 326 0.05 -12.43 17.37
N TRP A 327 1.27 -12.35 16.83
CA TRP A 327 2.03 -13.53 16.46
C TRP A 327 2.41 -14.34 17.71
N LYS A 328 2.38 -15.67 17.60
CA LYS A 328 2.73 -16.57 18.71
C LYS A 328 3.83 -17.52 18.28
N LYS A 329 4.89 -17.57 19.09
CA LYS A 329 5.95 -18.56 18.96
C LYS A 329 5.41 -19.94 19.35
N VAL A 330 5.65 -20.93 18.49
CA VAL A 330 5.23 -22.33 18.69
C VAL A 330 6.46 -23.23 18.69
N ASP A 331 6.50 -24.17 19.63
CA ASP A 331 7.56 -25.17 19.72
C ASP A 331 7.61 -26.02 18.44
N GLY A 332 8.80 -26.16 17.85
CA GLY A 332 9.00 -26.86 16.57
C GLY A 332 8.75 -26.01 15.33
N ASN A 333 8.34 -24.74 15.46
CA ASN A 333 8.18 -23.77 14.37
C ASN A 333 7.22 -24.19 13.24
N ARG A 334 6.33 -25.16 13.50
CA ARG A 334 5.37 -25.68 12.54
C ARG A 334 3.98 -25.72 13.13
N VAL A 335 3.00 -25.30 12.34
CA VAL A 335 1.58 -25.36 12.70
C VAL A 335 0.81 -25.88 11.51
N THR A 336 0.00 -26.90 11.75
CA THR A 336 -0.92 -27.43 10.75
C THR A 336 -2.21 -26.63 10.77
N VAL A 337 -2.52 -26.00 9.63
CA VAL A 337 -3.81 -25.36 9.39
C VAL A 337 -4.72 -26.38 8.73
N LYS A 338 -5.77 -26.78 9.43
CA LYS A 338 -6.81 -27.65 8.91
C LYS A 338 -8.10 -26.88 8.73
N ARG A 339 -8.68 -26.97 7.54
CA ARG A 339 -10.01 -26.45 7.25
C ARG A 339 -10.72 -27.39 6.29
N LEU A 340 -11.97 -27.70 6.60
CA LEU A 340 -12.83 -28.51 5.77
C LEU A 340 -13.92 -27.61 5.20
N ASP A 341 -13.94 -27.44 3.89
CA ASP A 341 -15.03 -26.77 3.21
C ASP A 341 -15.72 -27.75 2.27
N ARG A 342 -16.99 -28.06 2.57
CA ARG A 342 -17.88 -28.76 1.66
C ARG A 342 -18.56 -27.77 0.73
N PHE A 343 -18.55 -28.09 -0.55
CA PHE A 343 -19.29 -27.39 -1.58
C PHE A 343 -20.33 -28.36 -2.10
N GLU A 344 -21.59 -28.16 -1.71
CA GLU A 344 -22.74 -29.00 -2.11
C GLU A 344 -23.73 -28.13 -2.90
N GLY A 345 -24.22 -28.64 -4.04
CA GLY A 345 -25.25 -28.00 -4.84
C GLY A 345 -24.79 -27.73 -6.28
N GLY A 346 -25.45 -28.41 -7.23
CA GLY A 346 -25.17 -28.35 -8.67
C GLY A 346 -25.46 -27.00 -9.36
N SER A 347 -25.33 -25.87 -8.66
CA SER A 347 -25.54 -24.52 -9.18
C SER A 347 -24.37 -23.56 -8.92
N SER A 348 -23.30 -23.95 -8.23
CA SER A 348 -22.07 -23.13 -8.16
C SER A 348 -20.85 -23.95 -8.58
N HIS A 349 -20.61 -23.99 -9.89
CA HIS A 349 -19.37 -24.57 -10.42
C HIS A 349 -18.22 -23.64 -10.01
N TRP A 350 -17.61 -23.84 -8.85
CA TRP A 350 -16.38 -23.13 -8.48
C TRP A 350 -15.19 -23.77 -9.17
N LYS A 351 -14.27 -22.96 -9.71
CA LYS A 351 -13.09 -23.40 -10.46
C LYS A 351 -11.90 -23.62 -9.52
N SER A 352 -11.62 -22.68 -8.62
CA SER A 352 -10.45 -22.78 -7.74
C SER A 352 -10.72 -22.26 -6.35
N TYR A 353 -10.11 -22.89 -5.37
CA TYR A 353 -10.12 -22.51 -3.98
C TYR A 353 -8.68 -22.21 -3.54
N LYS A 354 -8.46 -21.04 -2.95
CA LYS A 354 -7.14 -20.54 -2.56
C LYS A 354 -7.11 -20.19 -1.08
N CYS A 355 -6.00 -20.48 -0.43
CA CYS A 355 -5.71 -20.06 0.94
C CYS A 355 -4.49 -19.15 0.93
N TYR A 356 -4.58 -18.03 1.64
CA TYR A 356 -3.49 -17.10 1.84
C TYR A 356 -3.22 -16.90 3.32
N VAL A 357 -1.95 -16.80 3.69
CA VAL A 357 -1.52 -16.42 5.04
C VAL A 357 -0.88 -15.04 5.00
N LEU A 358 -1.10 -14.23 6.04
CA LEU A 358 -0.38 -12.97 6.19
C LEU A 358 1.07 -13.25 6.57
N VAL A 359 2.00 -12.65 5.83
CA VAL A 359 3.44 -12.76 6.07
C VAL A 359 4.03 -11.38 6.33
N GLU A 360 4.75 -11.27 7.44
CA GLU A 360 5.57 -10.11 7.75
C GLU A 360 7.05 -10.47 7.64
N ARG A 361 7.80 -9.68 6.88
CA ARG A 361 9.21 -9.95 6.54
C ARG A 361 10.08 -8.79 6.96
N PHE A 362 11.01 -9.05 7.88
CA PHE A 362 12.14 -8.16 8.12
C PHE A 362 13.20 -8.37 7.04
N GLU A 363 13.62 -7.29 6.36
CA GLU A 363 14.77 -7.28 5.45
C GLU A 363 15.90 -6.42 6.05
N LEU A 364 17.05 -7.04 6.30
CA LEU A 364 18.28 -6.37 6.69
C LEU A 364 19.16 -6.17 5.45
N LYS A 365 19.40 -4.92 5.07
CA LYS A 365 20.24 -4.51 3.93
C LYS A 365 21.45 -3.72 4.39
N ARG A 366 22.55 -3.84 3.65
CA ARG A 366 23.72 -2.95 3.80
C ARG A 366 23.39 -1.57 3.23
N MET A 367 24.24 -0.58 3.46
CA MET A 367 24.06 0.78 2.92
C MET A 367 24.22 0.86 1.40
N ASP A 368 24.79 -0.16 0.75
CA ASP A 368 24.83 -0.31 -0.70
C ASP A 368 23.57 -1.02 -1.27
N GLU A 369 22.52 -1.16 -0.46
CA GLU A 369 21.25 -1.85 -0.74
C GLU A 369 21.34 -3.36 -0.96
N SER A 370 22.52 -3.96 -0.76
CA SER A 370 22.65 -5.42 -0.83
C SER A 370 21.95 -6.11 0.34
N LEU A 371 21.16 -7.15 0.03
CA LEU A 371 20.42 -7.93 1.01
C LEU A 371 21.35 -8.84 1.82
N VAL A 372 21.17 -8.84 3.14
CA VAL A 372 21.98 -9.62 4.07
C VAL A 372 21.19 -10.76 4.69
N LEU A 373 20.04 -10.44 5.30
CA LEU A 373 19.19 -11.37 6.02
C LEU A 373 17.72 -11.02 5.73
N THR A 374 16.89 -12.04 5.52
CA THR A 374 15.43 -11.91 5.58
C THR A 374 14.90 -12.79 6.70
N TYR A 375 14.00 -12.27 7.52
CA TYR A 375 13.32 -13.02 8.56
C TYR A 375 11.81 -12.86 8.36
N GLU A 376 11.16 -13.94 7.95
CA GLU A 376 9.73 -14.00 7.65
C GLU A 376 8.96 -14.64 8.81
N PHE A 377 7.84 -14.03 9.18
CA PHE A 377 6.88 -14.47 10.17
C PHE A 377 5.53 -14.70 9.49
N ARG A 378 5.02 -15.93 9.55
CA ARG A 378 3.68 -16.29 9.07
C ARG A 378 2.69 -16.25 10.22
N HIS A 379 1.62 -15.49 10.06
CA HIS A 379 0.57 -15.31 11.06
C HIS A 379 -0.53 -16.34 10.84
N ALA A 380 -0.42 -17.50 11.50
CA ALA A 380 -1.36 -18.62 11.33
C ALA A 380 -2.80 -18.32 11.81
N ASP A 381 -3.00 -17.27 12.57
CA ASP A 381 -4.31 -16.72 12.97
C ASP A 381 -4.92 -15.78 11.91
N LYS A 382 -4.12 -15.33 10.93
CA LYS A 382 -4.53 -14.39 9.88
C LYS A 382 -4.51 -15.06 8.51
N ILE A 383 -5.59 -15.78 8.24
CA ILE A 383 -5.75 -16.58 7.02
C ILE A 383 -6.97 -16.08 6.25
N LYS A 384 -6.82 -15.93 4.92
CA LYS A 384 -7.91 -15.63 4.00
C LYS A 384 -8.13 -16.77 3.03
N PHE A 385 -9.40 -17.06 2.77
CA PHE A 385 -9.81 -18.10 1.83
C PHE A 385 -10.59 -17.45 0.70
N PHE A 386 -10.30 -17.85 -0.54
CA PHE A 386 -10.96 -17.34 -1.73
C PHE A 386 -11.42 -18.50 -2.59
N SER A 387 -12.73 -18.62 -2.81
CA SER A 387 -13.30 -19.50 -3.82
C SER A 387 -13.65 -18.68 -5.06
N LYS A 388 -13.12 -19.08 -6.21
CA LYS A 388 -13.43 -18.47 -7.51
C LYS A 388 -14.47 -19.32 -8.23
N SER A 389 -15.64 -18.77 -8.52
CA SER A 389 -16.67 -19.36 -9.39
C SER A 389 -16.20 -19.48 -10.85
N LYS A 390 -16.72 -20.46 -11.60
CA LYS A 390 -16.58 -20.62 -13.06
C LYS A 390 -17.51 -19.65 -13.76
N THR A 391 -17.46 -18.39 -13.38
CA THR A 391 -18.00 -17.29 -14.17
C THR A 391 -16.79 -16.67 -14.86
N ARG A 392 -16.84 -16.65 -16.20
CA ARG A 392 -15.87 -15.95 -17.05
C ARG A 392 -16.09 -14.42 -16.99
N PHE A 393 -16.54 -13.92 -15.85
CA PHE A 393 -17.11 -12.59 -15.72
C PHE A 393 -16.62 -11.94 -14.41
N SER A 394 -16.03 -10.76 -14.48
CA SER A 394 -15.62 -9.98 -13.31
C SER A 394 -16.69 -8.93 -12.85
N GLU A 395 -16.91 -8.88 -11.54
CA GLU A 395 -17.92 -8.24 -10.63
C GLU A 395 -18.16 -6.67 -10.53
N THR A 396 -19.35 -6.08 -10.81
CA THR A 396 -19.57 -4.62 -11.13
C THR A 396 -20.39 -3.72 -10.16
N MET A 397 -19.94 -2.48 -9.83
CA MET A 397 -20.78 -1.32 -9.34
C MET A 397 -20.19 0.07 -9.67
N TYR A 398 -21.01 1.13 -9.84
CA TYR A 398 -20.51 2.49 -10.16
C TYR A 398 -20.69 3.53 -9.04
N ILE A 399 -19.69 4.38 -8.83
CA ILE A 399 -19.82 5.67 -8.13
C ILE A 399 -20.07 6.80 -9.13
N THR A 400 -20.52 7.96 -8.66
CA THR A 400 -20.66 9.17 -9.48
C THR A 400 -19.66 10.25 -9.06
N ARG A 401 -19.26 11.05 -10.05
CA ARG A 401 -18.42 12.25 -9.90
C ARG A 401 -18.90 13.33 -10.86
N SER A 402 -18.76 14.60 -10.48
CA SER A 402 -19.19 15.70 -11.32
C SER A 402 -18.14 16.02 -12.39
N PHE A 403 -18.58 16.45 -13.57
CA PHE A 403 -17.68 16.85 -14.65
C PHE A 403 -16.85 18.11 -14.29
N SER A 404 -17.36 18.96 -13.40
CA SER A 404 -16.67 20.19 -12.97
C SER A 404 -15.49 19.90 -12.03
N GLU A 405 -15.57 18.88 -11.18
CA GLU A 405 -14.45 18.41 -10.35
C GLU A 405 -13.25 18.03 -11.21
N TYR A 406 -13.47 17.23 -12.27
CA TYR A 406 -12.40 16.85 -13.20
C TYR A 406 -11.80 18.02 -13.96
N ARG A 407 -12.61 19.03 -14.32
CA ARG A 407 -12.07 20.25 -14.94
C ARG A 407 -11.18 21.05 -14.00
N ARG A 408 -11.45 21.03 -12.70
CA ARG A 408 -10.62 21.71 -11.69
C ARG A 408 -9.38 20.91 -11.34
N ASN A 409 -9.48 19.58 -11.34
CA ASN A 409 -8.38 18.68 -11.01
C ASN A 409 -8.25 17.53 -12.03
N PRO A 410 -7.57 17.76 -13.17
CA PRO A 410 -7.41 16.73 -14.20
C PRO A 410 -6.65 15.48 -13.72
N ALA A 411 -5.87 15.58 -12.64
CA ALA A 411 -5.15 14.44 -12.06
C ALA A 411 -6.11 13.35 -11.55
N GLU A 412 -7.34 13.70 -11.14
CA GLU A 412 -8.34 12.73 -10.70
C GLU A 412 -8.79 11.78 -11.81
N LEU A 413 -8.67 12.17 -13.08
CA LEU A 413 -8.99 11.28 -14.22
C LEU A 413 -8.03 10.08 -14.31
N THR A 414 -6.84 10.19 -13.72
CA THR A 414 -5.83 9.11 -13.70
C THR A 414 -5.96 8.20 -12.48
N GLN A 415 -6.78 8.56 -11.49
CA GLN A 415 -6.97 7.73 -10.31
C GLN A 415 -7.75 6.46 -10.69
N PRO A 416 -7.37 5.32 -10.10
CA PRO A 416 -8.14 4.09 -10.26
C PRO A 416 -9.54 4.27 -9.65
N PRO A 417 -10.54 3.50 -10.13
CA PRO A 417 -11.83 3.38 -9.48
C PRO A 417 -11.73 3.03 -7.97
N PRO A 418 -12.79 3.27 -7.17
CA PRO A 418 -12.80 2.96 -5.73
C PRO A 418 -12.45 1.51 -5.42
N GLU A 419 -11.93 1.27 -4.22
CA GLU A 419 -11.48 -0.05 -3.79
C GLU A 419 -12.56 -1.14 -3.94
N GLY A 420 -12.13 -2.30 -4.44
CA GLY A 420 -12.99 -3.45 -4.71
C GLY A 420 -13.07 -3.77 -6.21
N PRO A 421 -13.34 -5.03 -6.55
CA PRO A 421 -13.38 -5.48 -7.94
C PRO A 421 -14.51 -4.79 -8.73
N ASN A 422 -14.26 -4.54 -10.02
CA ASN A 422 -15.14 -3.97 -11.06
C ASN A 422 -15.97 -2.79 -10.60
N SER A 423 -15.29 -1.90 -9.89
CA SER A 423 -15.79 -0.57 -9.63
C SER A 423 -15.67 0.28 -10.91
N GLY A 424 -16.69 1.10 -11.13
CA GLY A 424 -16.76 2.04 -12.24
C GLY A 424 -17.04 3.46 -11.76
N ILE A 425 -16.80 4.43 -12.63
CA ILE A 425 -17.09 5.84 -12.35
C ILE A 425 -18.04 6.36 -13.43
N LEU A 426 -19.20 6.88 -13.03
CA LEU A 426 -20.12 7.62 -13.88
C LEU A 426 -19.87 9.12 -13.72
N VAL A 427 -19.88 9.84 -14.84
CA VAL A 427 -19.65 11.28 -14.89
C VAL A 427 -20.98 12.00 -15.05
N ILE A 428 -21.25 12.94 -14.13
CA ILE A 428 -22.46 13.77 -14.14
C ILE A 428 -22.11 15.16 -14.65
N GLN A 429 -22.79 15.61 -15.71
CA GLN A 429 -22.75 17.01 -16.14
C GLN A 429 -23.60 17.88 -15.18
N ASP A 430 -22.94 18.69 -14.37
CA ASP A 430 -23.60 19.60 -13.40
C ASP A 430 -24.18 20.86 -14.06
N GLN A 431 -25.06 21.58 -13.37
CA GLN A 431 -25.68 22.80 -13.91
C GLN A 431 -24.67 23.94 -14.15
N HIS A 432 -23.56 23.98 -13.39
CA HIS A 432 -22.52 25.01 -13.52
C HIS A 432 -21.78 24.96 -14.87
N SER A 433 -21.74 23.78 -15.50
CA SER A 433 -21.10 23.58 -16.81
C SER A 433 -22.03 23.75 -18.01
N ARG A 434 -23.35 23.83 -17.81
CA ARG A 434 -24.33 24.13 -18.89
C ARG A 434 -24.29 25.61 -19.33
N THR A 435 -23.64 26.48 -18.57
CA THR A 435 -23.69 27.94 -18.74
C THR A 435 -22.36 28.51 -19.25
N ARG A 436 -21.87 28.09 -20.41
CA ARG A 436 -20.85 28.86 -21.16
C ARG A 436 -21.03 28.73 -22.68
N ALA A 437 -21.79 29.66 -23.24
CA ALA A 437 -21.61 30.12 -24.61
C ALA A 437 -21.85 31.64 -24.62
N THR A 438 -20.78 32.42 -24.47
CA THR A 438 -20.80 33.85 -24.75
C THR A 438 -20.35 34.02 -26.19
N SER A 439 -21.29 34.28 -27.10
CA SER A 439 -20.96 34.77 -28.44
C SER A 439 -20.70 36.27 -28.36
N CYS A 440 -19.60 36.74 -28.96
CA CYS A 440 -19.44 38.15 -29.32
C CYS A 440 -20.51 38.49 -30.38
N PHE A 441 -21.05 39.71 -30.34
CA PHE A 441 -22.22 40.21 -31.09
C PHE A 441 -23.57 39.85 -30.47
N GLY A 442 -24.19 40.84 -29.83
CA GLY A 442 -25.46 40.72 -29.13
C GLY A 442 -26.62 40.28 -30.04
N SER A 443 -27.54 39.54 -29.43
CA SER A 443 -28.85 39.10 -29.96
C SER A 443 -28.89 37.82 -30.82
N TRP A 444 -28.61 36.67 -30.20
CA TRP A 444 -29.47 35.46 -30.09
C TRP A 444 -28.71 34.48 -29.19
N LEU A 445 -29.29 34.01 -28.09
CA LEU A 445 -28.69 32.93 -27.28
C LEU A 445 -28.75 31.62 -28.07
N VAL A 446 -27.78 31.40 -28.97
CA VAL A 446 -27.56 30.08 -29.58
C VAL A 446 -26.81 29.24 -28.56
N VAL A 447 -27.56 28.56 -27.69
CA VAL A 447 -27.00 27.53 -26.81
C VAL A 447 -26.50 26.40 -27.71
N ASP A 448 -25.21 26.12 -27.67
CA ASP A 448 -24.56 25.08 -28.46
C ASP A 448 -25.01 23.68 -27.99
N SER A 449 -25.60 22.88 -28.89
CA SER A 449 -26.04 21.51 -28.60
C SER A 449 -24.93 20.46 -28.74
N SER A 450 -23.72 20.87 -29.11
CA SER A 450 -22.57 19.97 -29.30
C SER A 450 -21.71 19.89 -28.04
N LEU A 451 -21.40 18.67 -27.61
CA LEU A 451 -20.56 18.41 -26.43
C LEU A 451 -19.08 18.38 -26.87
N SER A 452 -18.23 19.14 -26.17
CA SER A 452 -16.76 19.11 -26.35
C SER A 452 -16.05 18.67 -25.06
N GLY A 453 -15.08 17.76 -25.21
CA GLY A 453 -14.25 17.25 -24.14
C GLY A 453 -14.60 15.84 -23.69
N LEU A 454 -13.58 15.12 -23.23
CA LEU A 454 -13.68 13.86 -22.49
C LEU A 454 -13.46 14.12 -20.99
N PRO A 455 -14.00 13.27 -20.09
CA PRO A 455 -14.86 12.11 -20.35
C PRO A 455 -16.30 12.48 -20.76
N LEU A 456 -17.01 11.56 -21.43
CA LEU A 456 -18.41 11.77 -21.83
C LEU A 456 -19.34 11.64 -20.62
N PRO A 457 -20.34 12.52 -20.43
CA PRO A 457 -21.27 12.47 -19.31
C PRO A 457 -22.37 11.42 -19.49
N GLN A 458 -22.73 10.74 -18.40
CA GLN A 458 -23.68 9.63 -18.36
C GLN A 458 -25.11 10.04 -18.00
N ASN A 459 -25.32 11.25 -17.48
CA ASN A 459 -26.66 11.77 -17.17
C ASN A 459 -27.37 12.39 -18.39
N LEU A 460 -26.67 12.58 -19.52
CA LEU A 460 -27.23 13.17 -20.73
C LEU A 460 -27.62 12.10 -21.78
N LYS A 461 -28.70 12.34 -22.53
CA LYS A 461 -29.06 11.49 -23.66
C LYS A 461 -28.26 11.88 -24.90
N LEU A 462 -27.16 11.17 -25.13
CA LEU A 462 -26.20 11.44 -26.21
C LEU A 462 -26.61 10.82 -27.55
N ALA A 463 -26.20 11.44 -28.65
CA ALA A 463 -26.30 10.93 -30.01
C ALA A 463 -25.02 11.23 -30.79
N VAL A 464 -24.53 10.24 -31.54
CA VAL A 464 -23.38 10.37 -32.43
C VAL A 464 -23.88 10.91 -33.77
N THR A 465 -23.24 11.94 -34.29
CA THR A 465 -23.55 12.55 -35.59
C THR A 465 -22.31 12.62 -36.47
N PHE A 466 -22.46 12.33 -37.76
CA PHE A 466 -21.41 12.49 -38.76
C PHE A 466 -22.01 12.79 -40.12
N ASN A 467 -21.25 13.50 -40.96
CA ASN A 467 -21.69 13.94 -42.27
C ASN A 467 -21.33 12.91 -43.33
N ILE A 468 -22.32 12.43 -44.08
CA ILE A 468 -22.12 11.54 -45.22
C ILE A 468 -22.22 12.38 -46.50
N GLY A 469 -21.24 13.23 -46.76
CA GLY A 469 -21.02 13.87 -48.09
C GLY A 469 -22.28 14.39 -48.81
N GLY A 470 -23.20 15.05 -48.09
CA GLY A 470 -24.48 15.58 -48.53
C GLY A 470 -25.22 16.25 -47.36
N ASP A 471 -26.37 16.88 -47.60
CA ASP A 471 -27.15 17.65 -46.59
C ASP A 471 -27.80 16.78 -45.48
N ASP A 472 -27.66 15.45 -45.56
CA ASP A 472 -28.22 14.49 -44.59
C ASP A 472 -27.15 14.07 -43.56
N SER A 473 -27.29 14.55 -42.33
CA SER A 473 -26.48 14.09 -41.19
C SER A 473 -27.16 12.88 -40.53
N THR A 474 -26.44 11.77 -40.38
CA THR A 474 -27.00 10.60 -39.68
C THR A 474 -26.83 10.77 -38.18
N ARG A 475 -27.88 10.49 -37.41
CA ARG A 475 -27.92 10.67 -35.96
C ARG A 475 -28.22 9.35 -35.26
N ASP A 476 -27.21 8.78 -34.62
CA ASP A 476 -27.31 7.51 -33.88
C ASP A 476 -27.43 7.76 -32.38
N PRO A 477 -28.58 7.50 -31.75
CA PRO A 477 -28.78 7.70 -30.32
C PRO A 477 -28.11 6.56 -29.53
N VAL A 478 -27.06 6.90 -28.77
CA VAL A 478 -26.17 5.94 -28.09
C VAL A 478 -25.97 6.34 -26.62
N VAL A 479 -25.82 5.36 -25.73
CA VAL A 479 -25.28 5.56 -24.38
C VAL A 479 -23.84 5.07 -24.36
N PHE A 480 -22.96 5.90 -23.83
CA PHE A 480 -21.59 5.51 -23.50
C PHE A 480 -21.49 5.24 -21.99
N ILE A 481 -21.29 3.98 -21.62
CA ILE A 481 -21.06 3.58 -20.22
C ILE A 481 -19.56 3.31 -20.05
N PRO A 482 -18.87 3.98 -19.12
CA PRO A 482 -17.45 3.75 -18.88
C PRO A 482 -17.15 2.28 -18.55
N VAL A 483 -16.07 1.77 -19.12
CA VAL A 483 -15.58 0.41 -18.83
C VAL A 483 -15.08 0.35 -17.39
N LEU A 484 -15.35 -0.78 -16.75
CA LEU A 484 -15.01 -1.06 -15.34
C LEU A 484 -13.51 -1.25 -15.13
N ASP A 485 -13.05 -1.05 -13.90
CA ASP A 485 -11.64 -1.21 -13.48
C ASP A 485 -10.64 -0.37 -14.30
N LYS A 486 -11.15 0.58 -15.08
CA LYS A 486 -10.33 1.50 -15.86
C LYS A 486 -10.52 2.91 -15.33
N PRO A 487 -9.42 3.68 -15.20
CA PRO A 487 -9.53 5.10 -14.90
C PRO A 487 -10.25 5.80 -16.04
N LEU A 488 -10.92 6.91 -15.76
CA LEU A 488 -11.63 7.69 -16.79
C LEU A 488 -10.70 8.23 -17.89
N SER A 489 -9.43 8.47 -17.56
CA SER A 489 -8.37 8.82 -18.52
C SER A 489 -8.13 7.77 -19.61
N SER A 490 -8.55 6.51 -19.39
CA SER A 490 -8.48 5.47 -20.42
C SER A 490 -9.42 5.74 -21.59
N ASN A 491 -10.47 6.55 -21.38
CA ASN A 491 -11.54 6.85 -22.34
C ASN A 491 -12.15 5.59 -22.99
N CYS A 492 -12.25 4.51 -22.23
CA CYS A 492 -12.85 3.26 -22.67
C CYS A 492 -14.35 3.22 -22.29
N TYR A 493 -15.23 2.95 -23.26
CA TYR A 493 -16.67 2.92 -23.07
C TYR A 493 -17.31 1.71 -23.77
N TYR A 494 -18.41 1.21 -23.21
CA TYR A 494 -19.40 0.40 -23.91
C TYR A 494 -20.37 1.31 -24.65
N ALA A 495 -20.67 0.99 -25.92
CA ALA A 495 -21.59 1.77 -26.75
C ALA A 495 -22.92 1.03 -26.93
N ILE A 496 -23.98 1.53 -26.28
CA ILE A 496 -25.31 0.87 -26.24
C ILE A 496 -26.31 1.67 -27.08
N LYS A 497 -27.03 1.01 -27.98
CA LYS A 497 -28.04 1.69 -28.83
C LYS A 497 -29.29 2.04 -28.00
N ARG A 498 -29.75 3.28 -28.07
CA ARG A 498 -30.97 3.73 -27.35
C ARG A 498 -32.26 3.45 -28.10
N HIS A 499 -32.24 3.48 -29.42
CA HIS A 499 -33.44 3.31 -30.26
C HIS A 499 -33.22 2.29 -31.38
N GLY A 500 -34.31 1.93 -32.06
CA GLY A 500 -34.31 0.99 -33.18
C GLY A 500 -34.51 -0.47 -32.76
N LYS A 501 -34.26 -1.38 -33.71
CA LYS A 501 -34.42 -2.83 -33.54
C LYS A 501 -33.51 -3.40 -32.43
N HIS A 502 -32.33 -2.81 -32.28
CA HIS A 502 -31.27 -3.25 -31.37
C HIS A 502 -31.19 -2.38 -30.11
N SER A 503 -32.31 -1.79 -29.68
CA SER A 503 -32.36 -0.93 -28.48
C SER A 503 -31.99 -1.74 -27.24
N GLY A 504 -31.00 -1.25 -26.49
CA GLY A 504 -30.44 -1.86 -25.28
C GLY A 504 -29.38 -2.93 -25.50
N GLU A 505 -29.03 -3.21 -26.74
CA GLU A 505 -27.92 -4.11 -27.08
C GLU A 505 -26.61 -3.31 -27.16
N ALA A 506 -25.53 -3.95 -26.73
CA ALA A 506 -24.18 -3.42 -26.84
C ALA A 506 -23.68 -3.61 -28.27
N SER A 507 -23.07 -2.55 -28.80
CA SER A 507 -22.43 -2.59 -30.12
C SER A 507 -21.13 -3.38 -30.03
N GLY A 508 -20.88 -4.26 -31.00
CA GLY A 508 -19.66 -5.05 -31.09
C GLY A 508 -18.76 -4.57 -32.23
N SER A 509 -17.47 -4.87 -32.10
CA SER A 509 -16.48 -4.79 -33.17
C SER A 509 -16.57 -6.05 -34.02
N ALA A 510 -16.43 -5.91 -35.33
CA ALA A 510 -16.22 -7.05 -36.24
C ALA A 510 -14.74 -7.48 -36.18
N LYS A 511 -14.41 -8.70 -36.60
CA LYS A 511 -13.02 -9.12 -36.68
C LYS A 511 -12.42 -8.70 -38.01
N GLU A 512 -11.14 -8.36 -38.02
CA GLU A 512 -10.41 -8.05 -39.25
C GLU A 512 -10.34 -9.25 -40.19
N ASP A 513 -10.29 -10.48 -39.65
CA ASP A 513 -10.34 -11.72 -40.44
C ASP A 513 -11.69 -11.94 -41.17
N ASP A 514 -12.74 -11.23 -40.78
CA ASP A 514 -14.05 -11.28 -41.44
C ASP A 514 -14.11 -10.39 -42.70
N ILE A 515 -12.99 -9.81 -43.16
CA ILE A 515 -12.93 -9.03 -44.40
C ILE A 515 -13.35 -9.92 -45.59
N VAL A 516 -14.52 -9.62 -46.15
CA VAL A 516 -14.99 -10.27 -47.36
C VAL A 516 -14.47 -9.49 -48.56
N SER A 517 -13.77 -10.17 -49.46
CA SER A 517 -13.42 -9.65 -50.78
C SER A 517 -14.64 -9.70 -51.69
N CYS A 518 -15.12 -8.54 -52.12
CA CYS A 518 -16.18 -8.44 -53.12
C CYS A 518 -15.59 -8.12 -54.51
N CYS A 519 -16.13 -8.73 -55.56
CA CYS A 519 -15.72 -8.48 -56.94
C CYS A 519 -15.96 -6.99 -57.28
N PHE A 520 -14.93 -6.31 -57.80
CA PHE A 520 -14.80 -4.83 -58.00
C PHE A 520 -14.19 -4.04 -56.82
N CYS A 521 -12.95 -4.40 -56.44
CA CYS A 521 -11.96 -3.55 -55.75
C CYS A 521 -12.41 -2.77 -54.49
N SER A 522 -13.35 -3.31 -53.69
CA SER A 522 -13.61 -2.81 -52.34
C SER A 522 -13.68 -3.97 -51.34
N SER A 523 -12.81 -3.93 -50.33
CA SER A 523 -12.90 -4.83 -49.16
C SER A 523 -13.97 -4.29 -48.21
N PHE A 524 -14.90 -5.16 -47.78
CA PHE A 524 -15.95 -4.78 -46.83
C PHE A 524 -15.93 -5.70 -45.61
N VAL A 525 -15.97 -5.10 -44.43
CA VAL A 525 -16.06 -5.82 -43.16
C VAL A 525 -17.54 -5.85 -42.75
N PRO A 526 -18.18 -7.03 -42.69
CA PRO A 526 -19.57 -7.15 -42.24
C PRO A 526 -19.71 -6.64 -40.80
N GLU A 527 -20.79 -5.91 -40.52
CA GLU A 527 -21.02 -5.39 -39.18
C GLU A 527 -21.35 -6.50 -38.20
N ALA A 528 -20.64 -6.50 -37.07
CA ALA A 528 -21.01 -7.32 -35.93
C ALA A 528 -22.40 -6.91 -35.45
N LYS A 529 -23.32 -7.88 -35.34
CA LYS A 529 -24.66 -7.63 -34.82
C LYS A 529 -24.55 -7.19 -33.36
N PRO A 530 -25.26 -6.12 -32.94
CA PRO A 530 -25.39 -5.81 -31.54
C PRO A 530 -25.94 -7.02 -30.78
N LYS A 531 -25.44 -7.25 -29.58
CA LYS A 531 -25.84 -8.38 -28.73
C LYS A 531 -25.95 -7.91 -27.28
N GLN A 532 -26.43 -8.78 -26.40
CA GLN A 532 -26.43 -8.51 -24.97
C GLN A 532 -25.02 -8.12 -24.50
N LEU A 533 -24.94 -7.13 -23.61
CA LEU A 533 -23.66 -6.69 -23.07
C LEU A 533 -23.00 -7.84 -22.31
N ASP A 534 -21.76 -8.11 -22.68
CA ASP A 534 -20.82 -8.93 -21.94
C ASP A 534 -19.66 -8.00 -21.53
N PRO A 535 -19.52 -7.65 -20.24
CA PRO A 535 -18.49 -6.70 -19.81
C PRO A 535 -17.04 -7.16 -20.10
N PHE A 536 -16.80 -8.45 -20.35
CA PHE A 536 -15.45 -8.99 -20.64
C PHE A 536 -15.19 -9.16 -22.13
N ASP A 537 -16.23 -8.95 -22.95
CA ASP A 537 -16.05 -8.96 -24.38
C ASP A 537 -15.31 -7.68 -24.81
N MET A 538 -14.00 -7.80 -24.98
CA MET A 538 -13.13 -6.73 -25.47
C MET A 538 -13.57 -6.18 -26.84
N TYR A 539 -14.33 -6.93 -27.64
CA TYR A 539 -14.88 -6.44 -28.90
C TYR A 539 -16.05 -5.48 -28.68
N GLN A 540 -16.69 -5.45 -27.51
CA GLN A 540 -17.73 -4.48 -27.14
C GLN A 540 -17.18 -3.21 -26.48
N GLN A 541 -15.87 -3.15 -26.23
CA GLN A 541 -15.20 -2.02 -25.60
C GLN A 541 -14.53 -1.13 -26.65
N PHE A 542 -14.78 0.17 -26.57
CA PHE A 542 -14.24 1.16 -27.50
C PHE A 542 -13.45 2.22 -26.76
N LYS A 543 -12.24 2.50 -27.25
CA LYS A 543 -11.47 3.66 -26.81
C LYS A 543 -11.85 4.86 -27.66
N ILE A 544 -12.35 5.91 -27.03
CA ILE A 544 -12.72 7.17 -27.68
C ILE A 544 -11.54 8.12 -27.59
N HIS A 545 -11.20 8.72 -28.73
CA HIS A 545 -10.10 9.66 -28.86
C HIS A 545 -10.64 11.00 -29.33
N GLN A 546 -9.97 12.06 -28.88
CA GLN A 546 -10.24 13.44 -29.24
C GLN A 546 -8.91 14.08 -29.65
N LYS A 547 -8.86 14.78 -30.79
CA LYS A 547 -7.61 15.32 -31.34
C LYS A 547 -7.01 16.41 -30.45
N GLU A 548 -7.87 17.30 -29.95
CA GLU A 548 -7.55 18.38 -29.02
C GLU A 548 -8.71 18.54 -28.04
N PRO A 549 -8.50 18.96 -26.76
CA PRO A 549 -9.57 19.06 -25.76
C PRO A 549 -10.74 19.97 -26.15
N SER A 550 -10.50 20.98 -27.00
CA SER A 550 -11.50 21.91 -27.54
C SER A 550 -12.17 21.40 -28.83
N SER A 551 -11.65 20.33 -29.43
CA SER A 551 -12.19 19.78 -30.67
C SER A 551 -13.56 19.13 -30.42
N ARG A 552 -14.50 19.31 -31.35
CA ARG A 552 -15.81 18.63 -31.29
C ARG A 552 -15.81 17.27 -31.99
N CYS A 553 -14.69 16.93 -32.62
CA CYS A 553 -14.53 15.76 -33.45
C CYS A 553 -13.85 14.64 -32.67
N TYR A 554 -14.50 13.49 -32.65
CA TYR A 554 -14.02 12.27 -32.02
C TYR A 554 -13.77 11.19 -33.07
N TYR A 555 -12.97 10.21 -32.68
CA TYR A 555 -12.86 8.94 -33.40
C TYR A 555 -12.71 7.83 -32.36
N ALA A 556 -13.08 6.60 -32.71
CA ALA A 556 -12.96 5.47 -31.81
C ALA A 556 -12.10 4.36 -32.40
N THR A 557 -11.42 3.63 -31.53
CA THR A 557 -10.74 2.38 -31.85
C THR A 557 -11.33 1.25 -31.00
N SER A 558 -11.31 0.03 -31.51
CA SER A 558 -11.64 -1.13 -30.67
C SER A 558 -10.55 -1.30 -29.61
N VAL A 559 -10.91 -1.81 -28.44
CA VAL A 559 -9.92 -2.29 -27.47
C VAL A 559 -9.34 -3.63 -27.92
N ALA A 560 -10.08 -4.40 -28.73
CA ALA A 560 -9.58 -5.61 -29.34
C ALA A 560 -8.54 -5.30 -30.44
N PRO A 561 -7.33 -5.92 -30.42
CA PRO A 561 -6.28 -5.65 -31.40
C PRO A 561 -6.70 -5.87 -32.86
N ASP A 562 -7.54 -6.88 -33.09
CA ASP A 562 -8.11 -7.29 -34.39
C ASP A 562 -9.56 -6.79 -34.58
N GLY A 563 -10.03 -5.91 -33.70
CA GLY A 563 -11.40 -5.42 -33.68
C GLY A 563 -11.61 -4.20 -34.56
N VAL A 564 -12.55 -4.28 -35.48
CA VAL A 564 -13.00 -3.16 -36.31
C VAL A 564 -14.29 -2.55 -35.73
N PRO A 565 -14.30 -1.27 -35.27
CA PRO A 565 -15.47 -0.64 -34.67
C PRO A 565 -16.73 -0.66 -35.57
N PRO A 566 -17.94 -0.56 -34.98
CA PRO A 566 -19.17 -0.43 -35.73
C PRO A 566 -19.15 0.85 -36.56
N TRP A 567 -19.91 0.86 -37.66
CA TRP A 567 -19.84 1.90 -38.69
C TRP A 567 -19.96 3.34 -38.15
N PHE A 568 -20.88 3.58 -37.20
CA PHE A 568 -21.11 4.89 -36.58
C PHE A 568 -19.95 5.39 -35.71
N LEU A 569 -19.03 4.50 -35.31
CA LEU A 569 -17.80 4.82 -34.57
C LEU A 569 -16.53 4.73 -35.43
N ARG A 570 -16.59 4.00 -36.55
CA ARG A 570 -15.46 3.72 -37.48
C ARG A 570 -15.07 4.94 -38.31
N LYS A 571 -16.03 5.81 -38.65
CA LYS A 571 -15.75 7.02 -39.44
C LYS A 571 -14.93 8.00 -38.61
N LYS A 572 -13.99 8.68 -39.26
CA LYS A 572 -13.20 9.73 -38.60
C LYS A 572 -14.07 10.98 -38.48
N GLU A 573 -13.91 11.70 -37.36
CA GLU A 573 -14.47 13.03 -37.13
C GLU A 573 -16.00 13.08 -36.89
N TRP A 574 -16.54 12.14 -36.11
CA TRP A 574 -17.93 12.23 -35.62
C TRP A 574 -18.05 13.20 -34.44
N THR A 575 -19.22 13.81 -34.25
CA THR A 575 -19.52 14.72 -33.14
C THR A 575 -20.57 14.13 -32.20
N VAL A 576 -20.64 14.63 -30.96
CA VAL A 576 -21.64 14.20 -29.97
C VAL A 576 -22.61 15.34 -29.71
N GLU A 577 -23.89 15.04 -29.91
CA GLU A 577 -24.98 15.93 -29.50
C GLU A 577 -25.71 15.35 -28.30
N TYR A 578 -26.30 16.22 -27.48
CA TYR A 578 -27.18 15.79 -26.38
C TYR A 578 -28.59 16.39 -26.54
N SER A 579 -29.59 15.66 -26.05
CA SER A 579 -30.99 16.11 -26.07
C SER A 579 -31.22 17.20 -25.03
N ARG A 580 -31.78 18.36 -25.43
CA ARG A 580 -31.98 19.53 -24.55
C ARG A 580 -33.11 19.38 -23.52
N PHE A 581 -34.03 18.44 -23.75
CA PHE A 581 -35.29 18.30 -22.98
C PHE A 581 -35.42 16.97 -22.26
N GLN A 582 -34.41 16.10 -22.33
CA GLN A 582 -34.46 14.76 -21.76
C GLN A 582 -33.09 14.36 -21.23
N ASP A 583 -32.94 14.43 -19.92
CA ASP A 583 -31.81 13.87 -19.19
C ASP A 583 -32.21 12.51 -18.59
N PHE A 584 -31.23 11.70 -18.22
CA PHE A 584 -31.45 10.58 -17.31
C PHE A 584 -31.54 11.13 -15.87
N GLU A 585 -32.33 10.50 -15.00
CA GLU A 585 -32.55 10.95 -13.60
C GLU A 585 -31.33 10.77 -12.67
N LEU A 586 -30.12 10.67 -13.22
CA LEU A 586 -28.86 10.60 -12.49
C LEU A 586 -28.47 12.00 -11.99
N ARG A 587 -28.96 12.37 -10.80
CA ARG A 587 -28.87 13.75 -10.26
C ARG A 587 -28.00 13.90 -9.01
N ASP A 588 -27.71 12.83 -8.30
CA ASP A 588 -27.04 12.88 -7.00
C ASP A 588 -25.66 12.22 -7.00
N ASP A 589 -24.87 12.60 -5.99
CA ASP A 589 -23.49 12.14 -5.82
C ASP A 589 -23.46 10.84 -4.99
N ALA A 590 -23.45 9.70 -5.68
CA ALA A 590 -23.16 8.40 -5.11
C ALA A 590 -21.64 8.26 -4.92
N LYS A 591 -21.16 8.54 -3.70
CA LYS A 591 -19.73 8.52 -3.38
C LYS A 591 -19.17 7.12 -3.11
N GLY A 592 -20.02 6.09 -3.09
CA GLY A 592 -19.67 4.73 -2.68
C GLY A 592 -19.89 4.53 -1.19
N LEU A 593 -19.03 3.71 -0.56
CA LEU A 593 -19.03 3.48 0.88
C LEU A 593 -18.47 4.70 1.61
N ILE A 594 -19.15 5.13 2.68
CA ILE A 594 -18.69 6.18 3.59
C ILE A 594 -18.07 5.48 4.80
N THR A 595 -16.74 5.43 4.84
CA THR A 595 -15.99 4.67 5.84
C THR A 595 -16.26 5.13 7.26
N GLU A 596 -16.40 6.43 7.48
CA GLU A 596 -16.64 7.01 8.81
C GLU A 596 -17.98 6.50 9.38
N LEU A 597 -19.06 6.61 8.59
CA LEU A 597 -20.39 6.15 8.99
C LEU A 597 -20.45 4.64 9.16
N ARG A 598 -19.73 3.87 8.33
CA ARG A 598 -19.66 2.41 8.44
C ARG A 598 -18.98 1.97 9.74
N THR A 599 -18.02 2.74 10.26
CA THR A 599 -17.35 2.45 11.54
C THR A 599 -18.12 2.90 12.78
N GLU A 600 -18.91 3.98 12.69
CA GLU A 600 -19.53 4.59 13.87
C GLU A 600 -20.70 3.78 14.48
N LEU A 601 -21.23 2.77 13.78
CA LEU A 601 -22.41 1.97 14.13
C LEU A 601 -23.68 2.82 14.44
N PRO A 602 -24.88 2.44 13.95
CA PRO A 602 -26.09 3.23 14.20
C PRO A 602 -26.47 3.24 15.69
N LEU A 603 -27.27 4.22 16.13
CA LEU A 603 -27.93 4.16 17.44
C LEU A 603 -29.05 3.10 17.43
N LEU A 604 -29.38 2.53 18.59
CA LEU A 604 -30.48 1.55 18.73
C LEU A 604 -31.80 2.14 18.20
N GLY A 605 -32.48 1.39 17.34
CA GLY A 605 -33.75 1.81 16.70
C GLY A 605 -33.61 2.74 15.48
N MET A 606 -32.40 3.19 15.14
CA MET A 606 -32.14 4.00 13.95
C MET A 606 -31.54 3.16 12.80
N SER A 607 -31.82 3.56 11.57
CA SER A 607 -31.18 3.04 10.35
C SER A 607 -30.32 4.13 9.72
N THR A 608 -29.06 3.80 9.41
CA THR A 608 -28.11 4.72 8.78
C THR A 608 -27.68 4.18 7.44
N VAL A 609 -27.81 4.98 6.38
CA VAL A 609 -27.25 4.67 5.05
C VAL A 609 -25.75 4.93 5.10
N VAL A 610 -24.95 3.89 4.91
CA VAL A 610 -23.48 3.93 4.99
C VAL A 610 -22.80 3.80 3.64
N GLY A 611 -23.54 3.48 2.59
CA GLY A 611 -23.00 3.46 1.23
C GLY A 611 -24.08 3.67 0.18
N LYS A 612 -23.68 4.28 -0.95
CA LYS A 612 -24.55 4.53 -2.10
C LYS A 612 -23.81 4.39 -3.42
N TRP A 613 -24.38 3.62 -4.33
CA TRP A 613 -23.86 3.32 -5.67
C TRP A 613 -24.97 3.39 -6.72
N TYR A 614 -24.57 3.46 -7.99
CA TYR A 614 -25.44 3.32 -9.13
C TYR A 614 -25.14 2.06 -9.93
N VAL A 615 -26.21 1.42 -10.38
CA VAL A 615 -26.16 0.23 -11.23
C VAL A 615 -26.87 0.55 -12.55
N PRO A 616 -26.14 0.63 -13.67
CA PRO A 616 -26.76 0.83 -14.98
C PRO A 616 -27.72 -0.31 -15.36
N PHE A 617 -28.77 -0.01 -16.13
CA PHE A 617 -29.83 -0.96 -16.50
C PHE A 617 -29.33 -2.23 -17.20
N ILE A 618 -28.16 -2.19 -17.84
CA ILE A 618 -27.49 -3.35 -18.44
C ILE A 618 -27.25 -4.49 -17.44
N PHE A 619 -27.17 -4.17 -16.14
CA PHE A 619 -26.99 -5.14 -15.05
C PHE A 619 -28.29 -5.39 -14.27
N VAL A 620 -29.44 -4.91 -14.74
CA VAL A 620 -30.74 -5.13 -14.09
C VAL A 620 -31.76 -5.58 -15.13
N LYS A 621 -32.54 -6.63 -14.85
CA LYS A 621 -33.64 -7.11 -15.68
C LYS A 621 -34.93 -7.03 -14.89
N GLU A 622 -35.67 -5.96 -15.10
CA GLU A 622 -36.93 -5.71 -14.40
C GLU A 622 -38.14 -5.78 -15.35
N ARG A 623 -37.97 -5.34 -16.59
CA ARG A 623 -39.05 -5.20 -17.58
C ARG A 623 -38.50 -5.24 -19.00
N GLU A 624 -39.38 -5.00 -19.98
CA GLU A 624 -38.99 -4.84 -21.37
C GLU A 624 -37.93 -3.75 -21.55
N VAL A 625 -36.86 -4.09 -22.28
CA VAL A 625 -35.63 -3.29 -22.39
C VAL A 625 -35.90 -1.87 -22.88
N LYS A 626 -36.84 -1.70 -23.82
CA LYS A 626 -37.22 -0.38 -24.37
C LYS A 626 -37.81 0.55 -23.32
N ASP A 627 -38.64 0.01 -22.43
CA ASP A 627 -39.26 0.78 -21.36
C ASP A 627 -38.25 1.06 -20.24
N GLN A 628 -37.38 0.09 -19.96
CA GLN A 628 -36.32 0.23 -18.97
C GLN A 628 -35.32 1.33 -19.34
N ILE A 629 -34.86 1.41 -20.60
CA ILE A 629 -33.95 2.48 -21.04
C ILE A 629 -34.62 3.86 -20.97
N LYS A 630 -35.93 3.91 -21.21
CA LYS A 630 -36.69 5.16 -21.22
C LYS A 630 -36.87 5.73 -19.81
N ASN A 631 -37.18 4.87 -18.84
CA ASN A 631 -37.64 5.26 -17.51
C ASN A 631 -36.66 4.92 -16.37
N SER A 632 -35.76 3.94 -16.55
CA SER A 632 -34.96 3.31 -15.49
C SER A 632 -33.55 2.97 -15.98
N MET A 633 -32.84 3.99 -16.49
CA MET A 633 -31.49 3.84 -17.05
C MET A 633 -30.45 3.49 -15.97
N TYR A 634 -30.61 4.00 -14.75
CA TYR A 634 -29.73 3.76 -13.61
C TYR A 634 -30.57 3.44 -12.37
N TYR A 635 -30.16 2.43 -11.62
CA TYR A 635 -30.77 2.01 -10.36
C TYR A 635 -29.87 2.46 -9.21
N SER A 636 -30.44 3.07 -8.18
CA SER A 636 -29.72 3.41 -6.96
C SER A 636 -29.64 2.18 -6.06
N MET A 637 -28.44 1.85 -5.59
CA MET A 637 -28.18 0.81 -4.60
C MET A 637 -27.66 1.47 -3.33
N THR A 638 -28.30 1.21 -2.19
CA THR A 638 -27.89 1.72 -0.88
C THR A 638 -27.55 0.58 0.06
N LEU A 639 -26.54 0.81 0.89
CA LEU A 639 -26.21 -0.07 2.00
C LEU A 639 -26.62 0.61 3.30
N GLU A 640 -27.49 -0.04 4.07
CA GLU A 640 -28.03 0.46 5.32
C GLU A 640 -27.62 -0.44 6.49
N GLN A 641 -27.26 0.18 7.61
CA GLN A 641 -27.01 -0.51 8.87
C GLN A 641 -28.09 -0.14 9.88
N ARG A 642 -28.55 -1.14 10.62
CA ARG A 642 -29.49 -0.97 11.74
C ARG A 642 -29.27 -2.06 12.77
N TRP A 643 -29.58 -1.75 14.03
CA TRP A 643 -29.71 -2.78 15.05
C TRP A 643 -31.02 -3.55 14.88
N LYS A 644 -30.95 -4.87 14.95
CA LYS A 644 -32.12 -5.75 15.06
C LYS A 644 -32.11 -6.34 16.46
N GLU A 645 -33.17 -6.08 17.22
CA GLU A 645 -33.36 -6.72 18.51
C GLU A 645 -33.56 -8.22 18.29
N LEU A 646 -32.80 -9.02 19.04
CA LEU A 646 -32.83 -10.49 18.96
C LEU A 646 -33.42 -11.11 20.23
N PHE A 647 -33.32 -10.41 21.35
CA PHE A 647 -33.75 -10.86 22.67
C PHE A 647 -34.08 -9.65 23.55
N SER A 648 -35.18 -9.74 24.30
CA SER A 648 -35.53 -8.84 25.39
C SER A 648 -35.98 -9.66 26.60
N ASP A 649 -35.49 -9.26 27.77
CA ASP A 649 -35.90 -9.82 29.06
C ASP A 649 -36.03 -8.66 30.06
N GLU A 650 -37.12 -8.64 30.80
CA GLU A 650 -37.45 -7.57 31.75
C GLU A 650 -37.30 -8.10 33.18
N ASN A 651 -36.42 -7.47 33.96
CA ASN A 651 -36.19 -7.89 35.35
C ASN A 651 -37.15 -7.18 36.32
N ASP A 652 -38.33 -7.76 36.53
CA ASP A 652 -39.37 -7.20 37.41
C ASP A 652 -39.08 -7.34 38.92
N LYS A 653 -38.07 -8.11 39.31
CA LYS A 653 -37.73 -8.35 40.73
C LYS A 653 -36.23 -8.26 40.85
N SER A 654 -35.73 -7.25 41.58
CA SER A 654 -34.32 -6.91 41.81
C SER A 654 -33.47 -8.02 42.46
N GLU A 655 -33.41 -9.18 41.83
CA GLU A 655 -32.63 -10.36 42.15
C GLU A 655 -31.57 -10.52 41.05
N ASN A 656 -30.37 -10.95 41.44
CA ASN A 656 -29.32 -11.29 40.48
C ASN A 656 -29.72 -12.59 39.75
N ARG A 657 -29.92 -12.51 38.44
CA ARG A 657 -30.14 -13.66 37.55
C ARG A 657 -29.12 -13.66 36.44
N ASP A 658 -28.54 -14.83 36.21
CA ASP A 658 -27.74 -15.09 35.01
C ASP A 658 -28.69 -15.26 33.82
N VAL A 659 -28.55 -14.39 32.81
CA VAL A 659 -29.34 -14.46 31.56
C VAL A 659 -28.52 -15.19 30.52
N VAL A 660 -28.97 -16.39 30.13
CA VAL A 660 -28.38 -17.17 29.04
C VAL A 660 -29.14 -16.83 27.77
N VAL A 661 -28.48 -16.12 26.85
CA VAL A 661 -29.03 -15.81 25.52
C VAL A 661 -28.56 -16.88 24.55
N ASP A 662 -29.51 -17.68 24.03
CA ASP A 662 -29.30 -18.63 22.95
C ASP A 662 -30.34 -18.34 21.85
N VAL A 663 -29.94 -17.56 20.85
CA VAL A 663 -30.84 -17.09 19.78
C VAL A 663 -30.20 -17.41 18.43
N GLU A 664 -30.97 -18.13 17.60
CA GLU A 664 -30.62 -18.40 16.22
C GLU A 664 -30.87 -17.15 15.36
N VAL A 665 -29.88 -16.74 14.56
CA VAL A 665 -29.95 -15.52 13.76
C VAL A 665 -29.84 -15.86 12.28
N GLU A 666 -30.89 -15.55 11.52
CA GLU A 666 -30.85 -15.60 10.06
C GLU A 666 -29.80 -14.61 9.51
N THR A 667 -28.75 -15.14 8.87
CA THR A 667 -27.60 -14.36 8.39
C THR A 667 -27.84 -13.65 7.06
N GLU A 668 -28.82 -14.11 6.27
CA GLU A 668 -29.21 -13.54 4.97
C GLU A 668 -30.73 -13.62 4.82
N VAL A 669 -31.38 -12.48 4.57
CA VAL A 669 -32.83 -12.42 4.30
C VAL A 669 -33.03 -11.57 3.05
N VAL A 670 -33.72 -12.12 2.06
CA VAL A 670 -34.04 -11.40 0.82
C VAL A 670 -35.50 -10.97 0.85
N LYS A 671 -35.74 -9.69 0.52
CA LYS A 671 -37.09 -9.14 0.41
C LYS A 671 -37.30 -8.46 -0.93
N LEU A 672 -38.41 -8.78 -1.60
CA LEU A 672 -38.87 -8.09 -2.80
C LEU A 672 -40.14 -7.31 -2.47
N GLU A 673 -40.12 -5.99 -2.66
CA GLU A 673 -41.20 -5.07 -2.25
C GLU A 673 -41.65 -5.27 -0.77
N GLY A 674 -40.72 -5.65 0.10
CA GLY A 674 -40.98 -5.89 1.53
C GLY A 674 -41.45 -7.30 1.89
N GLN A 675 -41.78 -8.15 0.90
CA GLN A 675 -42.15 -9.55 1.13
C GLN A 675 -40.90 -10.45 1.13
N MET A 676 -40.83 -11.41 2.06
CA MET A 676 -39.72 -12.37 2.12
C MET A 676 -39.79 -13.34 0.95
N ILE A 677 -38.63 -13.61 0.35
CA ILE A 677 -38.50 -14.48 -0.81
C ILE A 677 -37.29 -15.39 -0.66
N GLU A 678 -37.37 -16.55 -1.30
CA GLU A 678 -36.18 -17.35 -1.53
C GLU A 678 -35.38 -16.74 -2.69
N ARG A 679 -34.05 -16.84 -2.58
CA ARG A 679 -33.15 -16.43 -3.65
C ARG A 679 -33.31 -17.40 -4.83
N GLY A 680 -33.70 -16.89 -5.98
CA GLY A 680 -33.87 -17.70 -7.19
C GLY A 680 -32.53 -18.09 -7.83
N LEU A 681 -32.62 -19.04 -8.76
CA LEU A 681 -31.47 -19.63 -9.48
C LEU A 681 -30.74 -18.58 -10.34
N GLU A 682 -29.42 -18.72 -10.42
CA GLU A 682 -28.59 -17.95 -11.34
C GLU A 682 -28.73 -18.49 -12.76
N ALA A 683 -29.07 -17.62 -13.72
CA ALA A 683 -29.25 -17.98 -15.12
C ALA A 683 -28.86 -16.82 -16.04
N ASN A 684 -28.11 -17.13 -17.10
CA ASN A 684 -27.66 -16.16 -18.12
C ASN A 684 -26.89 -14.95 -17.56
N GLY A 685 -26.14 -15.14 -16.47
CA GLY A 685 -25.37 -14.08 -15.81
C GLY A 685 -26.19 -13.18 -14.88
N PHE A 686 -27.44 -13.54 -14.57
CA PHE A 686 -28.31 -12.82 -13.63
C PHE A 686 -28.77 -13.75 -12.49
N VAL A 687 -28.81 -13.20 -11.28
CA VAL A 687 -29.47 -13.78 -10.11
C VAL A 687 -30.90 -13.27 -10.09
N TRP A 688 -31.86 -14.19 -10.15
CA TRP A 688 -33.28 -13.86 -10.22
C TRP A 688 -33.94 -13.86 -8.85
N PHE A 689 -34.76 -12.84 -8.60
CA PHE A 689 -35.53 -12.64 -7.38
C PHE A 689 -36.99 -12.47 -7.78
N GLY A 690 -37.92 -13.25 -7.23
CA GLY A 690 -39.31 -13.15 -7.66
C GLY A 690 -40.35 -13.72 -6.71
N VAL A 691 -41.55 -13.16 -6.79
CA VAL A 691 -42.77 -13.60 -6.11
C VAL A 691 -43.92 -13.55 -7.10
N GLY A 692 -44.56 -14.69 -7.35
CA GLY A 692 -45.63 -14.79 -8.35
C GLY A 692 -45.17 -14.31 -9.72
N ASP A 693 -45.88 -13.32 -10.28
CA ASP A 693 -45.60 -12.75 -11.60
C ASP A 693 -44.50 -11.67 -11.60
N LYS A 694 -44.06 -11.22 -10.42
CA LYS A 694 -43.02 -10.19 -10.30
C LYS A 694 -41.65 -10.83 -10.22
N LYS A 695 -40.76 -10.48 -11.15
CA LYS A 695 -39.37 -10.97 -11.18
C LYS A 695 -38.41 -9.84 -11.49
N ILE A 696 -37.32 -9.76 -10.75
CA ILE A 696 -36.18 -8.90 -11.01
C ILE A 696 -34.91 -9.75 -11.09
N GLY A 697 -34.15 -9.59 -12.17
CA GLY A 697 -32.82 -10.15 -12.31
C GLY A 697 -31.80 -9.08 -11.96
N LEU A 698 -30.98 -9.30 -10.95
CA LEU A 698 -29.76 -8.51 -10.76
C LEU A 698 -28.62 -9.24 -11.44
N GLY A 699 -27.75 -8.53 -12.16
CA GLY A 699 -26.54 -9.12 -12.69
C GLY A 699 -25.80 -9.81 -11.55
N SER A 700 -25.37 -11.05 -11.76
CA SER A 700 -24.53 -11.82 -10.82
C SER A 700 -23.40 -10.95 -10.26
N VAL A 701 -22.77 -10.20 -11.16
CA VAL A 701 -21.72 -9.22 -10.91
C VAL A 701 -22.08 -8.16 -9.84
N VAL A 702 -23.35 -7.74 -9.73
CA VAL A 702 -23.81 -6.76 -8.73
C VAL A 702 -23.97 -7.44 -7.37
N VAL A 703 -24.55 -8.65 -7.35
CA VAL A 703 -24.80 -9.42 -6.13
C VAL A 703 -23.49 -9.83 -5.46
N GLU A 704 -22.49 -10.25 -6.23
CA GLU A 704 -21.15 -10.58 -5.71
C GLU A 704 -20.45 -9.35 -5.11
N ARG A 705 -20.56 -8.17 -5.74
CA ARG A 705 -20.00 -6.93 -5.20
C ARG A 705 -20.67 -6.51 -3.89
N MET A 706 -21.96 -6.78 -3.71
CA MET A 706 -22.68 -6.59 -2.44
C MET A 706 -22.11 -7.49 -1.35
N LYS A 707 -21.92 -8.78 -1.64
CA LYS A 707 -21.33 -9.73 -0.69
C LYS A 707 -19.92 -9.32 -0.27
N TRP A 708 -19.09 -8.90 -1.22
CA TRP A 708 -17.73 -8.46 -0.94
C TRP A 708 -17.67 -7.27 0.04
N GLU A 709 -18.58 -6.27 -0.06
CA GLU A 709 -18.64 -5.16 0.92
C GLU A 709 -19.03 -5.63 2.33
N GLU A 710 -19.86 -6.66 2.43
CA GLU A 710 -20.27 -7.20 3.74
C GLU A 710 -19.19 -8.13 4.32
N GLU A 711 -18.53 -8.96 3.50
CA GLU A 711 -17.49 -9.89 3.92
C GLU A 711 -16.25 -9.18 4.48
N ARG A 712 -15.82 -8.09 3.85
CA ARG A 712 -14.72 -7.26 4.37
C ARG A 712 -15.07 -6.61 5.72
N PHE A 713 -16.35 -6.48 6.04
CA PHE A 713 -16.84 -5.95 7.31
C PHE A 713 -17.17 -7.07 8.32
N GLY A 714 -16.78 -8.31 8.02
CA GLY A 714 -16.89 -9.45 8.93
C GLY A 714 -18.17 -10.28 8.78
N TRP A 715 -19.01 -10.02 7.77
CA TRP A 715 -20.10 -10.94 7.41
C TRP A 715 -19.53 -12.22 6.81
N THR A 716 -20.13 -13.37 7.11
CA THR A 716 -19.70 -14.67 6.55
C THR A 716 -20.89 -15.33 5.89
N GLY A 717 -20.87 -15.42 4.56
CA GLY A 717 -21.93 -16.02 3.77
C GLY A 717 -21.81 -17.55 3.71
N LYS A 718 -22.32 -18.26 4.73
CA LYS A 718 -22.71 -19.67 4.60
C LYS A 718 -23.97 -19.94 5.43
N GLY A 719 -24.97 -20.51 4.77
CA GLY A 719 -25.95 -21.39 5.40
C GLY A 719 -25.27 -22.69 5.81
N ASP A 720 -25.84 -23.32 6.84
CA ASP A 720 -25.43 -24.57 7.48
C ASP A 720 -24.13 -24.49 8.29
N ASN A 721 -24.13 -23.57 9.26
CA ASN A 721 -23.79 -23.90 10.63
C ASN A 721 -24.48 -22.89 11.54
N GLU A 722 -25.51 -23.36 12.23
CA GLU A 722 -26.11 -22.71 13.40
C GLU A 722 -24.99 -22.11 14.26
N ARG A 723 -24.88 -20.77 14.27
CA ARG A 723 -24.11 -20.09 15.30
C ARG A 723 -25.03 -19.90 16.50
N SER A 724 -25.06 -20.88 17.39
CA SER A 724 -25.43 -20.58 18.78
C SER A 724 -24.37 -19.62 19.34
N MET A 725 -24.74 -18.36 19.54
CA MET A 725 -23.95 -17.43 20.35
C MET A 725 -24.31 -17.64 21.82
N THR A 726 -23.73 -18.64 22.47
CA THR A 726 -23.85 -18.75 23.94
C THR A 726 -22.95 -17.69 24.57
N ARG A 727 -23.54 -16.60 25.07
CA ARG A 727 -22.82 -15.59 25.85
C ARG A 727 -23.42 -15.55 27.25
N ALA A 728 -22.71 -16.14 28.21
CA ALA A 728 -23.03 -15.94 29.62
C ALA A 728 -22.56 -14.52 30.01
N LEU A 729 -23.52 -13.65 30.34
CA LEU A 729 -23.25 -12.36 30.94
C LEU A 729 -23.48 -12.51 32.45
N SER A 730 -22.40 -12.40 33.24
CA SER A 730 -22.42 -12.40 34.70
C SER A 730 -22.79 -11.04 35.28
#